data_AF-A0A7Y5YLS9-F1
#
_entry.id   AF-A0A7Y5YLS9-F1
#
_cell.length_a   1.000
_cell.length_b   1.000
_cell.length_c   1.000
_cell.angle_alpha   90.00
_cell.angle_beta   90.00
_cell.angle_gamma   90.00
#
_symmetry.space_group_name_H-M   'P 1'
#
loop_
_entity.id
_entity.type
_entity.pdbx_description
1 polymer ?
#
loop_
_entity_poly.entity_id
_entity_poly.type
_entity_poly.pdbx_seq_one_letter_code
_entity_poly.pdbx_strand_id
1 'polypeptide(L)'
;MTTNEEQLYGPKVERLLHIRKIESLANLVLPIFPIAPLLTVAGGLVQRDDAVSIYAAELNKTFPRLVQSVEEVCGPAPWIVRSAGNEDLTDHVNAGGYESLICHGAQELIKSIAAVAMSGSTEHARRQLALSGYYDNVEAIPCFVQPLLEIDVCDDVDHGHSPYLDTAVLDHMEAVCNELMQTFDFVAIDCEWGIETTLGFVSVTTVMPRNLQLMNVAHTLGFGFSSAQNTGPQATTLALRPACSDLRLWRGCHLRATTVLRLHLLQVRPASQDEAFRDRYVLTNACRETLIGRYEAVEAGLLMLGARSSGRALVAPDLMGAWRRYLALNAWEQATVAVVIVDEGSAEEHAGIMFRQQAITCVRMDTRCMPTGADCVVFDRGTCILGDSTMLRSIQSELRRELVLPDDCALVFTDEVLVSDGSLEQGCVDLLSELRRLPIAREAKDRLLARTEQPMSTRWIQLANGIVESPSLLAAIWRSRNVGYADECYALTEFANLYKCAVRVSQELPQRGLPNLAALSPMTCTLSASGDLRIVMALLDCEAAMSWVPPQTLRRLLDSAAVQLMACRRDNAVLILESVTFIRMECTRLPVYELGETVSYLDALAHDLEDGLCVDAMVSIRSLELSISSGILLKRQALKNPAILESADAFRQSVASFRGIVSGGDATERLTQQLNDAYLTLRGALYETSLIHVAEQIRGSLIETYDASSKGLLGRTVEEGDVTSYRRYLMVMQGWIEFLCMGSLSERDAAVLQCFQIWLRQWTDEAIPDSFEIKDRNWRFEFDAIAVSRETPGRYENAHVLHNLLHQYSLAGLQLDTLYLPRRVQALERFCSTFSSRSTKVLRFERELLEIQIPMGTHKASYVFTPRQVSVEWTEPPDCPGREIARILAFEVFLDRLRTWMFPELTIRREQVMGTWTLFIRLNAQGSEPWDYEDLKHFVVVTRLLFDASYDFSYVANEAVDGFAERFHGSEWKAILTTLVRHRAVLEDASQYVALHALPMSSTVAAIAQSRTVRGLFLRCLRRGFDYCRGLIDGYAHWLNEEAEDDRLWSERYELLRQASLFLAANWPKEALSELAGRAVFNVGDDLIAACLFKRSDLADDLRKVVTAGSSTLSGMSGMIVRHTPEIAVAGTGASPLASQLIGTGFRFRRAKHFLVARLGDRLDQETLGGLLRDLDTVPWGHTAAAEQAIQRQMSMIGPVCRFELEKGIDWATLD
;
A
#
# COMPACT_ATOMS: atom_id res chain seq x y z
N MET A 1 13.31 36.61 -48.71
CA MET A 1 13.25 38.09 -48.58
C MET A 1 11.99 38.40 -47.81
N THR A 2 12.10 38.55 -46.50
CA THR A 2 11.01 38.90 -45.56
C THR A 2 11.24 40.33 -45.09
N THR A 3 10.18 41.12 -45.10
CA THR A 3 10.18 42.51 -44.62
C THR A 3 10.33 42.54 -43.09
N ASN A 4 11.09 43.52 -42.57
CA ASN A 4 11.39 43.74 -41.13
C ASN A 4 10.16 43.79 -40.18
N GLU A 5 8.93 43.80 -40.69
CA GLU A 5 7.69 43.78 -39.90
C GLU A 5 7.32 42.37 -39.39
N GLU A 6 7.83 41.30 -40.02
CA GLU A 6 7.41 39.92 -39.66
C GLU A 6 8.05 39.42 -38.35
N GLN A 7 9.27 39.83 -37.99
CA GLN A 7 9.98 39.39 -36.76
C GLN A 7 9.41 39.95 -35.43
N LEU A 8 8.37 40.79 -35.46
CA LEU A 8 7.89 41.54 -34.29
C LEU A 8 6.95 40.72 -33.39
N TYR A 9 6.28 39.71 -33.92
CA TYR A 9 5.15 39.02 -33.27
C TYR A 9 5.45 37.61 -32.79
N GLY A 10 6.66 37.13 -33.05
CA GLY A 10 7.16 35.83 -32.58
C GLY A 10 6.81 34.67 -33.50
N PRO A 11 7.57 33.56 -33.39
CA PRO A 11 7.60 32.50 -34.40
C PRO A 11 6.26 31.75 -34.54
N LYS A 12 5.49 31.62 -33.45
CA LYS A 12 4.18 30.96 -33.46
C LYS A 12 3.17 31.68 -34.34
N VAL A 13 3.04 32.99 -34.13
CA VAL A 13 2.09 33.85 -34.84
C VAL A 13 2.46 33.96 -36.31
N GLU A 14 3.74 34.15 -36.60
CA GLU A 14 4.27 34.23 -37.96
C GLU A 14 3.90 32.99 -38.80
N ARG A 15 4.12 31.79 -38.24
CA ARG A 15 3.77 30.53 -38.92
C ARG A 15 2.27 30.42 -39.16
N LEU A 16 1.43 30.70 -38.16
CA LEU A 16 -0.02 30.60 -38.33
C LEU A 16 -0.56 31.60 -39.36
N LEU A 17 -0.04 32.83 -39.38
CA LEU A 17 -0.37 33.84 -40.40
C LEU A 17 0.12 33.41 -41.80
N HIS A 18 1.26 32.73 -41.89
CA HIS A 18 1.73 32.15 -43.15
C HIS A 18 0.82 31.02 -43.63
N ILE A 19 0.42 30.11 -42.74
CA ILE A 19 -0.48 28.99 -43.07
C ILE A 19 -1.84 29.50 -43.56
N ARG A 20 -2.38 30.58 -42.99
CA ARG A 20 -3.62 31.21 -43.47
C ARG A 20 -3.55 31.71 -44.92
N LYS A 21 -2.35 31.92 -45.47
CA LYS A 21 -2.14 32.32 -46.87
C LYS A 21 -2.05 31.13 -47.83
N ILE A 22 -1.97 29.89 -47.31
CA ILE A 22 -1.91 28.66 -48.10
C ILE A 22 -3.34 28.17 -48.33
N GLU A 23 -3.80 28.14 -49.59
CA GLU A 23 -5.21 27.86 -49.94
C GLU A 23 -5.71 26.49 -49.43
N SER A 24 -4.86 25.45 -49.47
CA SER A 24 -5.16 24.11 -48.95
C SER A 24 -5.36 24.07 -47.43
N LEU A 25 -4.75 24.99 -46.67
CA LEU A 25 -4.67 24.96 -45.21
C LEU A 25 -5.41 26.11 -44.53
N ALA A 26 -5.85 27.13 -45.28
CA ALA A 26 -6.40 28.38 -44.75
C ALA A 26 -7.60 28.15 -43.82
N ASN A 27 -8.44 27.15 -44.12
CA ASN A 27 -9.63 26.81 -43.34
C ASN A 27 -9.33 26.10 -42.01
N LEU A 28 -8.10 25.64 -41.80
CA LEU A 28 -7.68 24.98 -40.55
C LEU A 28 -7.32 26.00 -39.47
N VAL A 29 -6.93 27.23 -39.83
CA VAL A 29 -6.43 28.22 -38.86
C VAL A 29 -7.51 29.25 -38.54
N LEU A 30 -7.85 29.40 -37.27
CA LEU A 30 -8.78 30.40 -36.77
C LEU A 30 -8.32 31.84 -37.07
N PRO A 31 -9.23 32.82 -37.10
CA PRO A 31 -8.87 34.24 -37.12
C PRO A 31 -7.86 34.58 -36.01
N ILE A 32 -6.84 35.37 -36.33
CA ILE A 32 -5.74 35.72 -35.42
C ILE A 32 -5.57 37.24 -35.42
N PHE A 33 -5.57 37.83 -34.23
CA PHE A 33 -5.15 39.21 -34.02
C PHE A 33 -3.78 39.26 -33.30
N PRO A 34 -2.69 39.63 -33.97
CA PRO A 34 -1.35 39.65 -33.39
C PRO A 34 -1.11 40.89 -32.52
N ILE A 35 -0.35 40.74 -31.42
CA ILE A 35 -0.04 41.81 -30.47
C ILE A 35 1.46 41.83 -30.18
N ALA A 36 2.11 42.94 -30.50
CA ALA A 36 3.54 43.14 -30.25
C ALA A 36 3.81 43.45 -28.76
N PRO A 37 4.99 43.05 -28.23
CA PRO A 37 5.37 43.35 -26.85
C PRO A 37 5.71 44.83 -26.65
N LEU A 38 5.43 45.38 -25.46
CA LEU A 38 5.77 46.77 -25.10
C LEU A 38 7.24 46.87 -24.63
N LEU A 39 8.13 47.26 -25.55
CA LEU A 39 9.58 47.35 -25.32
C LEU A 39 10.00 48.34 -24.21
N THR A 40 9.24 49.42 -23.99
CA THR A 40 9.56 50.50 -23.03
C THR A 40 9.33 50.14 -21.55
N VAL A 41 8.75 48.98 -21.28
CA VAL A 41 8.19 48.60 -19.97
C VAL A 41 8.95 47.42 -19.34
N ALA A 42 9.72 46.67 -20.13
CA ALA A 42 10.37 45.41 -19.74
C ALA A 42 11.58 45.55 -18.79
N GLY A 43 12.38 46.63 -18.90
CA GLY A 43 13.69 46.73 -18.24
C GLY A 43 13.71 46.94 -16.72
N GLY A 44 12.56 47.07 -16.04
CA GLY A 44 12.51 47.39 -14.60
C GLY A 44 11.30 46.87 -13.81
N LEU A 45 10.44 46.04 -14.41
CA LEU A 45 9.22 45.54 -13.77
C LEU A 45 9.34 44.16 -13.13
N VAL A 46 10.41 43.43 -13.40
CA VAL A 46 10.62 42.02 -13.01
C VAL A 46 10.72 41.83 -11.48
N GLN A 47 10.83 42.91 -10.71
CA GLN A 47 10.92 42.90 -9.23
C GLN A 47 9.76 43.61 -8.51
N ARG A 48 8.66 43.95 -9.21
CA ARG A 48 7.50 44.61 -8.59
C ARG A 48 6.30 43.67 -8.50
N ASP A 49 5.65 43.62 -7.33
CA ASP A 49 4.47 42.80 -7.06
C ASP A 49 3.24 43.13 -7.95
N ASP A 50 3.28 44.22 -8.75
CA ASP A 50 2.18 44.71 -9.59
C ASP A 50 2.48 44.75 -11.10
N ALA A 51 3.50 44.02 -11.59
CA ALA A 51 3.98 44.06 -12.97
C ALA A 51 2.88 43.89 -14.05
N VAL A 52 1.91 42.98 -13.83
CA VAL A 52 0.76 42.76 -14.73
C VAL A 52 -0.14 44.00 -14.81
N SER A 53 -0.42 44.65 -13.68
CA SER A 53 -1.26 45.85 -13.62
C SER A 53 -0.60 47.05 -14.30
N ILE A 54 0.71 47.21 -14.12
CA ILE A 54 1.48 48.27 -14.79
C ILE A 54 1.50 48.03 -16.31
N TYR A 55 1.76 46.79 -16.75
CA TYR A 55 1.74 46.45 -18.18
C TYR A 55 0.36 46.68 -18.79
N ALA A 56 -0.71 46.28 -18.11
CA ALA A 56 -2.10 46.50 -18.56
C ALA A 56 -2.43 47.99 -18.75
N ALA A 57 -2.01 48.85 -17.82
CA ALA A 57 -2.24 50.29 -17.91
C ALA A 57 -1.54 50.93 -19.13
N GLU A 58 -0.28 50.56 -19.38
CA GLU A 58 0.48 51.09 -20.52
C GLU A 58 -0.02 50.50 -21.86
N LEU A 59 -0.46 49.22 -21.87
CA LEU A 59 -1.09 48.60 -23.04
C LEU A 59 -2.37 49.33 -23.45
N ASN A 60 -3.24 49.64 -22.48
CA ASN A 60 -4.48 50.37 -22.73
C ASN A 60 -4.24 51.79 -23.26
N LYS A 61 -3.17 52.44 -22.78
CA LYS A 61 -2.75 53.78 -23.23
C LYS A 61 -2.14 53.76 -24.64
N THR A 62 -1.36 52.73 -24.95
CA THR A 62 -0.68 52.58 -26.25
C THR A 62 -1.65 52.13 -27.34
N PHE A 63 -2.61 51.26 -27.01
CA PHE A 63 -3.61 50.73 -27.94
C PHE A 63 -5.06 50.92 -27.44
N PRO A 64 -5.59 52.15 -27.41
CA PRO A 64 -6.90 52.46 -26.83
C PRO A 64 -8.11 51.87 -27.60
N ARG A 65 -7.91 51.37 -28.83
CA ARG A 65 -8.94 50.69 -29.64
C ARG A 65 -8.73 49.18 -29.77
N LEU A 66 -7.81 48.61 -28.99
CA LEU A 66 -7.40 47.20 -29.13
C LEU A 66 -8.59 46.24 -29.06
N VAL A 67 -9.52 46.46 -28.13
CA VAL A 67 -10.73 45.64 -27.95
C VAL A 67 -11.60 45.63 -29.21
N GLN A 68 -11.82 46.79 -29.83
CA GLN A 68 -12.62 46.92 -31.06
C GLN A 68 -11.92 46.22 -32.24
N SER A 69 -10.60 46.39 -32.37
CA SER A 69 -9.83 45.76 -33.45
C SER A 69 -9.76 44.24 -33.32
N VAL A 70 -9.71 43.72 -32.08
CA VAL A 70 -9.81 42.27 -31.84
C VAL A 70 -11.20 41.76 -32.22
N GLU A 71 -12.26 42.47 -31.83
CA GLU A 71 -13.65 42.09 -32.17
C GLU A 71 -13.91 42.10 -33.69
N GLU A 72 -13.33 43.05 -34.43
CA GLU A 72 -13.42 43.12 -35.89
C GLU A 72 -12.78 41.91 -36.60
N VAL A 73 -11.72 41.34 -36.03
CA VAL A 73 -10.98 40.21 -36.63
C VAL A 73 -11.46 38.86 -36.10
N CYS A 74 -11.65 38.74 -34.79
CA CYS A 74 -11.96 37.50 -34.09
C CYS A 74 -13.45 37.34 -33.77
N GLY A 75 -14.30 38.32 -34.10
CA GLY A 75 -15.69 38.34 -33.66
C GLY A 75 -15.83 38.67 -32.16
N PRO A 76 -17.05 38.65 -31.60
CA PRO A 76 -17.26 38.94 -30.17
C PRO A 76 -16.62 37.89 -29.26
N ALA A 77 -16.34 38.29 -28.01
CA ALA A 77 -15.87 37.37 -26.96
C ALA A 77 -16.89 36.23 -26.71
N PRO A 78 -16.47 35.04 -26.24
CA PRO A 78 -15.18 34.75 -25.61
C PRO A 78 -14.01 34.54 -26.57
N TRP A 79 -12.81 34.92 -26.11
CA TRP A 79 -11.56 34.77 -26.83
C TRP A 79 -10.54 33.97 -26.03
N ILE A 80 -9.47 33.51 -26.67
CA ILE A 80 -8.26 33.02 -26.00
C ILE A 80 -7.07 33.90 -26.36
N VAL A 81 -6.32 34.32 -25.35
CA VAL A 81 -5.06 35.05 -25.50
C VAL A 81 -3.91 34.06 -25.32
N ARG A 82 -3.09 33.89 -26.34
CA ARG A 82 -1.99 32.91 -26.38
C ARG A 82 -0.64 33.61 -26.42
N SER A 83 0.34 33.01 -25.73
CA SER A 83 1.75 33.39 -25.87
C SER A 83 2.27 33.02 -27.25
N ALA A 84 3.26 33.79 -27.72
CA ALA A 84 4.00 33.56 -28.95
C ALA A 84 5.50 33.90 -28.77
N GLY A 85 6.05 33.52 -27.63
CA GLY A 85 7.45 33.81 -27.30
C GLY A 85 8.44 32.84 -27.94
N ASN A 86 9.60 32.69 -27.31
CA ASN A 86 10.68 31.83 -27.76
C ASN A 86 10.47 30.33 -27.44
N GLU A 87 9.38 29.96 -26.76
CA GLU A 87 9.01 28.58 -26.40
C GLU A 87 8.84 27.67 -27.62
N ASP A 88 8.60 28.28 -28.77
CA ASP A 88 8.37 27.64 -30.07
C ASP A 88 9.61 27.56 -30.97
N LEU A 89 10.78 27.96 -30.46
CA LEU A 89 12.07 27.75 -31.14
C LEU A 89 12.55 26.30 -30.99
N THR A 90 13.53 25.91 -31.82
CA THR A 90 14.05 24.55 -31.95
C THR A 90 14.58 23.94 -30.65
N ASP A 91 15.14 24.77 -29.76
CA ASP A 91 15.72 24.32 -28.49
C ASP A 91 14.69 24.29 -27.34
N HIS A 92 13.41 24.55 -27.63
CA HIS A 92 12.27 24.45 -26.69
C HIS A 92 12.49 25.10 -25.31
N VAL A 93 13.25 26.21 -25.28
CA VAL A 93 13.87 26.81 -24.08
C VAL A 93 12.90 27.00 -22.91
N ASN A 94 11.59 27.18 -23.17
CA ASN A 94 10.58 27.27 -22.12
C ASN A 94 9.18 26.74 -22.51
N ALA A 95 9.09 25.63 -23.28
CA ALA A 95 7.80 25.05 -23.67
C ALA A 95 6.89 24.76 -22.46
N GLY A 96 5.63 25.20 -22.53
CA GLY A 96 4.65 25.06 -21.43
C GLY A 96 4.88 25.98 -20.23
N GLY A 97 5.92 26.82 -20.24
CA GLY A 97 6.24 27.76 -19.17
C GLY A 97 5.55 29.13 -19.28
N TYR A 98 4.91 29.44 -20.41
CA TYR A 98 4.15 30.66 -20.62
C TYR A 98 2.64 30.39 -20.62
N GLU A 99 1.86 31.38 -20.19
CA GLU A 99 0.43 31.23 -20.01
C GLU A 99 -0.36 31.40 -21.32
N SER A 100 -1.50 30.74 -21.42
CA SER A 100 -2.56 31.06 -22.37
C SER A 100 -3.87 31.16 -21.60
N LEU A 101 -4.57 32.29 -21.72
CA LEU A 101 -5.69 32.64 -20.86
C LEU A 101 -6.98 32.82 -21.66
N ILE A 102 -8.08 32.25 -21.15
CA ILE A 102 -9.42 32.47 -21.69
C ILE A 102 -9.91 33.85 -21.22
N CYS A 103 -10.38 34.66 -22.16
CA CYS A 103 -10.99 35.96 -21.93
C CYS A 103 -12.50 35.83 -22.14
N HIS A 104 -13.27 35.80 -21.04
CA HIS A 104 -14.72 35.58 -21.09
C HIS A 104 -15.49 36.79 -21.61
N GLY A 105 -14.92 37.99 -21.51
CA GLY A 105 -15.57 39.22 -21.96
C GLY A 105 -14.60 40.33 -22.31
N ALA A 106 -15.07 41.24 -23.16
CA ALA A 106 -14.27 42.34 -23.73
C ALA A 106 -13.55 43.24 -22.69
N GLN A 107 -14.13 43.38 -21.48
CA GLN A 107 -13.57 44.18 -20.39
C GLN A 107 -12.28 43.57 -19.79
N GLU A 108 -12.08 42.27 -19.93
CA GLU A 108 -10.96 41.52 -19.33
C GLU A 108 -9.76 41.37 -20.28
N LEU A 109 -9.93 41.73 -21.56
CA LEU A 109 -8.95 41.47 -22.62
C LEU A 109 -7.59 42.08 -22.31
N ILE A 110 -7.55 43.35 -21.93
CA ILE A 110 -6.30 44.07 -21.60
C ILE A 110 -5.55 43.38 -20.45
N LYS A 111 -6.28 42.97 -19.41
CA LYS A 111 -5.70 42.27 -18.25
C LYS A 111 -5.16 40.90 -18.64
N SER A 112 -5.89 40.17 -19.49
CA SER A 112 -5.52 38.85 -19.98
C SER A 112 -4.25 38.91 -20.84
N ILE A 113 -4.16 39.89 -21.75
CA ILE A 113 -2.94 40.15 -22.55
C ILE A 113 -1.75 40.48 -21.65
N ALA A 114 -1.95 41.34 -20.66
CA ALA A 114 -0.88 41.71 -19.74
C ALA A 114 -0.36 40.52 -18.91
N ALA A 115 -1.25 39.64 -18.45
CA ALA A 115 -0.88 38.44 -17.71
C ALA A 115 -0.08 37.47 -18.59
N VAL A 116 -0.54 37.20 -19.82
CA VAL A 116 0.18 36.35 -20.79
C VAL A 116 1.56 36.94 -21.13
N ALA A 117 1.62 38.23 -21.46
CA ALA A 117 2.88 38.90 -21.81
C ALA A 117 3.91 38.88 -20.67
N MET A 118 3.45 38.89 -19.41
CA MET A 118 4.31 38.86 -18.24
C MET A 118 4.54 37.46 -17.66
N SER A 119 3.97 36.40 -18.26
CA SER A 119 4.04 35.03 -17.73
C SER A 119 5.48 34.49 -17.58
N GLY A 120 6.44 35.02 -18.35
CA GLY A 120 7.87 34.69 -18.21
C GLY A 120 8.53 35.15 -16.90
N SER A 121 7.88 36.04 -16.15
CA SER A 121 8.33 36.49 -14.82
C SER A 121 7.97 35.53 -13.68
N THR A 122 7.07 34.57 -13.95
CA THR A 122 6.67 33.58 -12.95
C THR A 122 7.87 32.74 -12.50
N GLU A 123 7.83 32.27 -11.25
CA GLU A 123 8.91 31.43 -10.72
C GLU A 123 9.10 30.14 -11.52
N HIS A 124 8.00 29.51 -11.95
CA HIS A 124 8.03 28.29 -12.75
C HIS A 124 8.77 28.51 -14.08
N ALA A 125 8.38 29.54 -14.84
CA ALA A 125 9.03 29.90 -16.10
C ALA A 125 10.53 30.19 -15.92
N ARG A 126 10.91 30.92 -14.86
CA ARG A 126 12.31 31.24 -14.56
C ARG A 126 13.14 30.01 -14.22
N ARG A 127 12.62 29.10 -13.40
CA ARG A 127 13.32 27.85 -13.04
C ARG A 127 13.46 26.91 -14.23
N GLN A 128 12.49 26.88 -15.13
CA GLN A 128 12.58 26.10 -16.36
C GLN A 128 13.60 26.69 -17.35
N LEU A 129 13.56 28.01 -17.58
CA LEU A 129 14.57 28.72 -18.38
C LEU A 129 16.00 28.48 -17.86
N ALA A 130 16.19 28.43 -16.54
CA ALA A 130 17.49 28.16 -15.94
C ALA A 130 18.13 26.82 -16.36
N LEU A 131 17.34 25.79 -16.71
CA LEU A 131 17.87 24.51 -17.19
C LEU A 131 18.61 24.63 -18.53
N SER A 132 18.30 25.66 -19.32
CA SER A 132 18.94 25.96 -20.60
C SER A 132 20.17 26.87 -20.47
N GLY A 133 20.54 27.29 -19.25
CA GLY A 133 21.69 28.15 -18.99
C GLY A 133 21.48 29.64 -19.24
N TYR A 134 20.26 30.08 -19.59
CA TYR A 134 19.91 31.49 -19.72
C TYR A 134 19.53 32.10 -18.37
N TYR A 135 20.37 33.00 -17.88
CA TYR A 135 20.11 33.81 -16.69
C TYR A 135 20.16 35.29 -17.11
N ASP A 136 19.10 36.03 -16.79
CA ASP A 136 19.14 37.47 -16.42
C ASP A 136 18.22 38.47 -17.15
N ASN A 137 17.50 38.13 -18.23
CA ASN A 137 16.54 39.08 -18.84
C ASN A 137 15.15 38.45 -19.09
N VAL A 138 14.18 38.81 -18.24
CA VAL A 138 12.75 38.52 -18.51
C VAL A 138 12.20 39.65 -19.37
N GLU A 139 11.96 39.36 -20.65
CA GLU A 139 11.31 40.28 -21.59
C GLU A 139 9.78 40.02 -21.65
N ALA A 140 9.02 41.04 -22.08
CA ALA A 140 7.60 40.87 -22.33
C ALA A 140 7.38 39.97 -23.55
N ILE A 141 6.52 38.96 -23.41
CA ILE A 141 6.28 37.93 -24.41
C ILE A 141 5.26 38.46 -25.46
N PRO A 142 5.54 38.32 -26.77
CA PRO A 142 4.54 38.56 -27.81
C PRO A 142 3.28 37.71 -27.59
N CYS A 143 2.12 38.26 -27.92
CA CYS A 143 0.83 37.59 -27.70
C CYS A 143 -0.03 37.64 -28.97
N PHE A 144 -1.06 36.81 -29.03
CA PHE A 144 -2.11 36.95 -30.03
C PHE A 144 -3.46 36.48 -29.50
N VAL A 145 -4.54 36.93 -30.15
CA VAL A 145 -5.91 36.61 -29.77
C VAL A 145 -6.56 35.76 -30.86
N GLN A 146 -7.32 34.74 -30.46
CA GLN A 146 -8.17 33.93 -31.32
C GLN A 146 -9.58 33.81 -30.73
N PRO A 147 -10.62 33.53 -31.54
CA PRO A 147 -11.91 33.08 -31.04
C PRO A 147 -11.74 31.83 -30.16
N LEU A 148 -12.48 31.75 -29.05
CA LEU A 148 -12.54 30.53 -28.26
C LEU A 148 -13.42 29.51 -29.00
N LEU A 149 -12.90 28.29 -29.20
CA LEU A 149 -13.69 27.18 -29.74
C LEU A 149 -14.74 26.72 -28.70
N GLU A 150 -15.79 26.03 -29.14
CA GLU A 150 -16.71 25.36 -28.22
C GLU A 150 -15.97 24.20 -27.56
N ILE A 151 -15.51 24.43 -26.32
CA ILE A 151 -14.62 23.53 -25.58
C ILE A 151 -15.36 22.53 -24.67
N ASP A 152 -16.68 22.56 -24.68
CA ASP A 152 -17.52 21.71 -23.86
C ASP A 152 -17.41 20.24 -24.30
N VAL A 153 -17.54 19.35 -23.33
CA VAL A 153 -17.59 17.89 -23.51
C VAL A 153 -18.97 17.44 -23.08
N CYS A 154 -19.53 16.44 -23.76
CA CYS A 154 -20.83 15.90 -23.36
C CYS A 154 -20.75 15.32 -21.93
N ASP A 155 -21.76 15.60 -21.11
CA ASP A 155 -21.89 15.08 -19.73
C ASP A 155 -21.88 13.55 -19.64
N ASP A 156 -22.11 12.87 -20.77
CA ASP A 156 -22.10 11.42 -20.87
C ASP A 156 -20.68 10.83 -20.98
N VAL A 157 -19.64 11.65 -21.14
CA VAL A 157 -18.23 11.23 -21.20
C VAL A 157 -17.63 11.23 -19.81
N ASP A 158 -17.41 10.03 -19.28
CA ASP A 158 -16.73 9.83 -18.00
C ASP A 158 -15.25 10.27 -18.08
N HIS A 159 -14.68 10.69 -16.96
CA HIS A 159 -13.27 11.06 -16.81
C HIS A 159 -12.31 9.93 -17.24
N GLY A 160 -12.70 8.67 -17.05
CA GLY A 160 -11.89 7.52 -17.49
C GLY A 160 -11.90 7.26 -19.00
N HIS A 161 -12.70 7.98 -19.78
CA HIS A 161 -12.86 7.75 -21.21
C HIS A 161 -11.90 8.62 -22.02
N SER A 162 -11.37 8.06 -23.10
CA SER A 162 -10.46 8.73 -24.01
C SER A 162 -10.96 8.61 -25.46
N PRO A 163 -10.75 9.62 -26.32
CA PRO A 163 -11.35 9.64 -27.65
C PRO A 163 -10.71 8.59 -28.58
N TYR A 164 -11.50 8.00 -29.47
CA TYR A 164 -11.03 7.15 -30.56
C TYR A 164 -11.48 7.77 -31.88
N LEU A 165 -10.50 8.14 -32.72
CA LEU A 165 -10.73 8.75 -34.02
C LEU A 165 -10.50 7.74 -35.15
N ASP A 166 -11.22 7.95 -36.25
CA ASP A 166 -11.04 7.19 -37.48
C ASP A 166 -9.60 7.35 -38.03
N THR A 167 -9.04 6.26 -38.54
CA THR A 167 -7.74 6.19 -39.22
C THR A 167 -7.62 7.24 -40.33
N ALA A 168 -8.69 7.48 -41.10
CA ALA A 168 -8.70 8.46 -42.19
C ALA A 168 -8.51 9.90 -41.71
N VAL A 169 -8.97 10.22 -40.49
CA VAL A 169 -8.75 11.54 -39.88
C VAL A 169 -7.28 11.72 -39.51
N LEU A 170 -6.68 10.70 -38.88
CA LEU A 170 -5.26 10.73 -38.51
C LEU A 170 -4.36 10.82 -39.75
N ASP A 171 -4.68 10.06 -40.80
CA ASP A 171 -3.93 10.12 -42.07
C ASP A 171 -4.04 11.51 -42.72
N HIS A 172 -5.21 12.16 -42.63
CA HIS A 172 -5.37 13.54 -43.10
C HIS A 172 -4.51 14.52 -42.28
N MET A 173 -4.48 14.38 -40.95
CA MET A 173 -3.62 15.21 -40.08
C MET A 173 -2.13 15.01 -40.40
N GLU A 174 -1.68 13.76 -40.59
CA GLU A 174 -0.31 13.43 -40.99
C GLU A 174 0.05 14.00 -42.37
N ALA A 175 -0.88 13.99 -43.33
CA ALA A 175 -0.69 14.61 -44.64
C ALA A 175 -0.48 16.14 -44.51
N VAL A 176 -1.25 16.81 -43.65
CA VAL A 176 -1.07 18.23 -43.35
C VAL A 176 0.28 18.48 -42.65
N CYS A 177 0.67 17.65 -41.68
CA CYS A 177 1.98 17.74 -41.03
C CYS A 177 3.14 17.61 -42.04
N ASN A 178 3.02 16.71 -43.02
CA ASN A 178 3.99 16.56 -44.10
C ASN A 178 4.10 17.81 -44.98
N GLU A 179 2.96 18.41 -45.36
CA GLU A 179 2.93 19.67 -46.12
C GLU A 179 3.62 20.79 -45.33
N LEU A 180 3.28 20.95 -44.05
CA LEU A 180 3.86 21.94 -43.15
C LEU A 180 5.37 21.76 -42.95
N MET A 181 5.85 20.52 -42.76
CA MET A 181 7.29 20.23 -42.64
C MET A 181 8.06 20.62 -43.90
N GLN A 182 7.46 20.45 -45.08
CA GLN A 182 8.06 20.89 -46.35
C GLN A 182 8.07 22.40 -46.48
N THR A 183 6.97 23.07 -46.10
CA THR A 183 6.85 24.54 -46.16
C THR A 183 7.86 25.24 -45.25
N PHE A 184 8.05 24.75 -44.02
CA PHE A 184 8.91 25.38 -43.02
C PHE A 184 10.31 24.75 -42.90
N ASP A 185 10.62 23.76 -43.74
CA ASP A 185 11.87 22.98 -43.72
C ASP A 185 12.20 22.35 -42.34
N PHE A 186 11.19 21.78 -41.71
CA PHE A 186 11.34 21.07 -40.44
C PHE A 186 11.76 19.61 -40.67
N VAL A 187 12.66 19.12 -39.81
CA VAL A 187 13.08 17.71 -39.78
C VAL A 187 12.14 16.81 -38.97
N ALA A 188 11.40 17.43 -38.04
CA ALA A 188 10.29 16.87 -37.29
C ALA A 188 9.38 18.03 -36.84
N ILE A 189 8.10 17.75 -36.65
CA ILE A 189 7.06 18.73 -36.33
C ILE A 189 6.32 18.34 -35.07
N ASP A 190 5.92 19.36 -34.31
CA ASP A 190 5.00 19.28 -33.18
C ASP A 190 3.82 20.24 -33.46
N CYS A 191 2.62 19.67 -33.56
CA CYS A 191 1.38 20.37 -33.89
C CYS A 191 0.34 20.21 -32.79
N GLU A 192 -0.38 21.30 -32.53
CA GLU A 192 -1.56 21.30 -31.65
C GLU A 192 -2.82 21.46 -32.47
N TRP A 193 -3.82 20.64 -32.18
CA TRP A 193 -5.10 20.63 -32.87
C TRP A 193 -6.26 20.75 -31.89
N GLY A 194 -7.30 21.48 -32.32
CA GLY A 194 -8.61 21.49 -31.70
C GLY A 194 -9.61 20.83 -32.64
N ILE A 195 -10.29 19.79 -32.18
CA ILE A 195 -11.21 18.99 -33.00
C ILE A 195 -12.62 19.12 -32.43
N GLU A 196 -13.55 19.59 -33.26
CA GLU A 196 -14.98 19.57 -32.95
C GLU A 196 -15.52 18.17 -33.28
N THR A 197 -16.15 17.49 -32.32
CA THR A 197 -16.69 16.14 -32.51
C THR A 197 -18.14 16.02 -32.03
N THR A 198 -18.79 14.90 -32.33
CA THR A 198 -20.13 14.57 -31.85
C THR A 198 -20.26 14.43 -30.33
N LEU A 199 -19.14 14.26 -29.61
CA LEU A 199 -19.10 14.11 -28.15
C LEU A 199 -18.47 15.34 -27.45
N GLY A 200 -18.31 16.44 -28.19
CA GLY A 200 -17.67 17.67 -27.72
C GLY A 200 -16.25 17.83 -28.22
N PHE A 201 -15.50 18.71 -27.58
CA PHE A 201 -14.16 19.11 -27.99
C PHE A 201 -13.12 18.01 -27.72
N VAL A 202 -12.19 17.81 -28.66
CA VAL A 202 -11.03 16.94 -28.50
C VAL A 202 -9.76 17.75 -28.79
N SER A 203 -8.85 17.76 -27.82
CA SER A 203 -7.49 18.30 -28.01
C SER A 203 -6.57 17.20 -28.52
N VAL A 204 -5.72 17.52 -29.49
CA VAL A 204 -4.70 16.59 -30.00
C VAL A 204 -3.34 17.26 -30.09
N THR A 205 -2.32 16.59 -29.59
CA THR A 205 -0.91 16.90 -29.86
C THR A 205 -0.35 15.87 -30.84
N THR A 206 0.34 16.33 -31.88
CA THR A 206 0.92 15.46 -32.91
C THR A 206 2.41 15.71 -33.02
N VAL A 207 3.20 14.65 -32.86
CA VAL A 207 4.66 14.68 -33.08
C VAL A 207 5.00 13.72 -34.21
N MET A 208 5.68 14.23 -35.24
CA MET A 208 5.95 13.47 -36.46
C MET A 208 7.32 13.84 -37.08
N PRO A 209 8.19 12.88 -37.41
CA PRO A 209 9.40 13.15 -38.16
C PRO A 209 9.13 13.26 -39.67
N ARG A 210 9.98 14.01 -40.38
CA ARG A 210 9.99 14.00 -41.85
C ARG A 210 10.46 12.65 -42.42
N ASN A 211 11.36 11.97 -41.70
CA ASN A 211 11.77 10.60 -42.00
C ASN A 211 11.14 9.61 -40.99
N LEU A 212 10.12 8.89 -41.44
CA LEU A 212 9.34 7.93 -40.65
C LEU A 212 10.16 6.70 -40.18
N GLN A 213 11.39 6.52 -40.63
CA GLN A 213 12.27 5.44 -40.17
C GLN A 213 13.04 5.78 -38.88
N LEU A 214 13.10 7.06 -38.50
CA LEU A 214 13.96 7.50 -37.40
C LEU A 214 13.23 7.64 -36.06
N MET A 215 11.95 8.00 -36.10
CA MET A 215 11.16 8.35 -34.91
C MET A 215 9.71 7.87 -35.08
N ASN A 216 9.05 7.53 -33.97
CA ASN A 216 7.64 7.15 -34.00
C ASN A 216 6.76 8.37 -34.31
N VAL A 217 5.65 8.18 -35.03
CA VAL A 217 4.59 9.20 -35.15
C VAL A 217 3.63 9.02 -33.99
N ALA A 218 3.36 10.07 -33.23
CA ALA A 218 2.50 10.02 -32.06
C ALA A 218 1.39 11.08 -32.16
N HIS A 219 0.14 10.65 -31.99
CA HIS A 219 -1.00 11.53 -31.75
C HIS A 219 -1.54 11.24 -30.35
N THR A 220 -1.44 12.21 -29.45
CA THR A 220 -2.02 12.11 -28.11
C THR A 220 -3.30 12.92 -28.08
N LEU A 221 -4.39 12.27 -27.68
CA LEU A 221 -5.74 12.84 -27.76
C LEU A 221 -6.42 12.79 -26.40
N GLY A 222 -7.20 13.82 -26.10
CA GLY A 222 -8.03 13.88 -24.89
C GLY A 222 -9.32 14.67 -25.14
N PHE A 223 -10.37 14.33 -24.39
CA PHE A 223 -11.59 15.13 -24.39
C PHE A 223 -11.37 16.46 -23.66
N GLY A 224 -12.03 17.52 -24.09
CA GLY A 224 -11.93 18.84 -23.48
C GLY A 224 -10.68 19.63 -23.87
N PHE A 225 -10.64 20.87 -23.40
CA PHE A 225 -9.59 21.83 -23.74
C PHE A 225 -8.26 21.50 -23.05
N SER A 226 -7.16 21.48 -23.81
CA SER A 226 -5.79 21.27 -23.33
C SER A 226 -5.50 19.91 -22.68
N SER A 227 -6.43 18.96 -22.76
CA SER A 227 -6.31 17.65 -22.11
C SER A 227 -5.18 16.77 -22.67
N ALA A 228 -4.80 16.97 -23.94
CA ALA A 228 -3.62 16.33 -24.53
C ALA A 228 -2.28 16.94 -24.05
N GLN A 229 -2.31 18.10 -23.39
CA GLN A 229 -1.11 18.88 -23.01
C GLN A 229 -0.89 18.97 -21.51
N ASN A 230 -1.99 18.93 -20.75
CA ASN A 230 -2.03 18.81 -19.31
C ASN A 230 -2.97 17.64 -19.03
N THR A 231 -2.47 16.46 -18.67
CA THR A 231 -3.35 15.41 -18.18
C THR A 231 -3.95 15.89 -16.86
N GLY A 232 -5.13 16.51 -16.93
CA GLY A 232 -6.00 16.72 -15.80
C GLY A 232 -6.68 15.39 -15.41
N PRO A 233 -7.85 15.42 -14.74
CA PRO A 233 -8.55 14.20 -14.35
C PRO A 233 -9.06 13.36 -15.54
N GLN A 234 -8.96 13.86 -16.78
CA GLN A 234 -9.43 13.14 -17.97
C GLN A 234 -8.35 12.26 -18.58
N ALA A 235 -8.72 11.02 -18.89
CA ALA A 235 -7.84 10.06 -19.54
C ALA A 235 -7.48 10.49 -20.97
N THR A 236 -6.20 10.30 -21.33
CA THR A 236 -5.71 10.49 -22.70
C THR A 236 -5.50 9.16 -23.40
N THR A 237 -5.60 9.18 -24.72
CA THR A 237 -5.24 8.08 -25.61
C THR A 237 -4.00 8.45 -26.42
N LEU A 238 -3.28 7.44 -26.88
CA LEU A 238 -2.19 7.60 -27.84
C LEU A 238 -2.46 6.71 -29.05
N ALA A 239 -2.43 7.32 -30.24
CA ALA A 239 -2.31 6.61 -31.51
C ALA A 239 -0.86 6.75 -32.01
N LEU A 240 -0.15 5.63 -32.03
CA LEU A 240 1.28 5.54 -32.31
C LEU A 240 1.53 4.76 -33.59
N ARG A 241 2.30 5.34 -34.52
CA ARG A 241 2.91 4.60 -35.64
C ARG A 241 4.39 4.35 -35.34
N PRO A 242 4.82 3.09 -35.14
CA PRO A 242 6.22 2.76 -34.87
C PRO A 242 7.13 3.16 -36.03
N ALA A 243 8.38 3.53 -35.71
CA ALA A 243 9.40 3.73 -36.73
C ALA A 243 9.59 2.47 -37.58
N CYS A 244 9.73 2.64 -38.89
CA CYS A 244 9.88 1.54 -39.86
C CYS A 244 8.65 0.62 -40.02
N SER A 245 7.46 1.08 -39.66
CA SER A 245 6.21 0.32 -39.78
C SER A 245 5.03 1.24 -40.10
N ASP A 246 4.02 0.73 -40.80
CA ASP A 246 2.77 1.45 -41.09
C ASP A 246 1.67 1.13 -40.06
N LEU A 247 1.95 0.26 -39.08
CA LEU A 247 1.03 -0.14 -38.02
C LEU A 247 0.57 1.05 -37.19
N ARG A 248 -0.73 1.08 -36.83
CA ARG A 248 -1.28 2.05 -35.90
C ARG A 248 -1.67 1.38 -34.59
N LEU A 249 -0.83 1.56 -33.58
CA LEU A 249 -1.02 1.03 -32.24
C LEU A 249 -1.76 2.05 -31.37
N TRP A 250 -2.74 1.58 -30.60
CA TRP A 250 -3.53 2.40 -29.69
C TRP A 250 -3.23 2.06 -28.23
N ARG A 251 -3.16 3.09 -27.39
CA ARG A 251 -3.10 3.01 -25.92
C ARG A 251 -4.30 3.75 -25.33
N GLY A 252 -4.99 3.09 -24.40
CA GLY A 252 -6.11 3.66 -23.66
C GLY A 252 -6.91 2.55 -22.98
N CYS A 253 -7.37 2.80 -21.75
CA CYS A 253 -8.13 1.80 -20.99
C CYS A 253 -9.58 1.71 -21.49
N HIS A 254 -10.20 2.85 -21.74
CA HIS A 254 -11.54 2.94 -22.33
C HIS A 254 -11.54 3.94 -23.48
N LEU A 255 -11.57 3.40 -24.70
CA LEU A 255 -11.62 4.16 -25.95
C LEU A 255 -13.07 4.46 -26.31
N ARG A 256 -13.39 5.69 -26.69
CA ARG A 256 -14.74 6.10 -27.09
C ARG A 256 -14.75 6.67 -28.49
N ALA A 257 -15.37 5.95 -29.41
CA ALA A 257 -15.48 6.36 -30.81
C ALA A 257 -16.29 7.67 -30.92
N THR A 258 -15.77 8.63 -31.68
CA THR A 258 -16.44 9.91 -31.95
C THR A 258 -16.26 10.32 -33.41
N THR A 259 -17.25 11.01 -33.97
CA THR A 259 -17.19 11.50 -35.36
C THR A 259 -16.66 12.93 -35.38
N VAL A 260 -15.67 13.19 -36.23
CA VAL A 260 -15.08 14.52 -36.42
C VAL A 260 -15.99 15.38 -37.30
N LEU A 261 -16.30 16.58 -36.81
CA LEU A 261 -17.07 17.60 -37.51
C LEU A 261 -16.16 18.65 -38.17
N ARG A 262 -15.12 19.10 -37.46
CA ARG A 262 -14.16 20.10 -37.93
C ARG A 262 -12.79 19.97 -37.26
N LEU A 263 -11.74 20.28 -38.00
CA LEU A 263 -10.35 20.32 -37.53
C LEU A 263 -9.85 21.77 -37.50
N HIS A 264 -9.19 22.14 -36.40
CA HIS A 264 -8.52 23.43 -36.24
C HIS A 264 -7.06 23.21 -35.86
N LEU A 265 -6.15 23.86 -36.59
CA LEU A 265 -4.72 23.88 -36.30
C LEU A 265 -4.39 25.09 -35.42
N LEU A 266 -3.98 24.82 -34.18
CA LEU A 266 -3.79 25.82 -33.14
C LEU A 266 -2.32 26.25 -32.99
N GLN A 267 -1.39 25.35 -33.28
CA GLN A 267 0.05 25.61 -33.23
C GLN A 267 0.80 24.67 -34.17
N VAL A 268 1.92 25.16 -34.71
CA VAL A 268 2.89 24.39 -35.48
C VAL A 268 4.28 24.82 -35.03
N ARG A 269 5.14 23.90 -34.59
CA ARG A 269 6.53 24.20 -34.22
C ARG A 269 7.49 23.07 -34.63
N PRO A 270 8.79 23.33 -34.79
CA PRO A 270 9.77 22.27 -35.00
C PRO A 270 9.87 21.40 -33.74
N ALA A 271 10.11 20.10 -33.90
CA ALA A 271 10.38 19.17 -32.81
C ALA A 271 11.84 18.66 -32.87
N SER A 272 12.41 18.30 -31.72
CA SER A 272 13.68 17.58 -31.68
C SER A 272 13.54 16.15 -32.20
N GLN A 273 14.51 15.69 -32.99
CA GLN A 273 14.55 14.30 -33.44
C GLN A 273 14.96 13.40 -32.27
N ASP A 274 14.10 12.45 -31.94
CA ASP A 274 14.35 11.43 -30.92
C ASP A 274 14.38 10.05 -31.60
N GLU A 275 15.56 9.40 -31.60
CA GLU A 275 15.71 8.10 -32.24
C GLU A 275 14.84 7.05 -31.52
N ALA A 276 13.92 6.43 -32.27
CA ALA A 276 13.06 5.37 -31.75
C ALA A 276 13.86 4.09 -31.40
N PHE A 277 15.01 3.89 -32.06
CA PHE A 277 15.95 2.80 -31.76
C PHE A 277 16.97 3.27 -30.72
N ARG A 278 16.92 2.68 -29.52
CA ARG A 278 17.81 3.07 -28.43
C ARG A 278 18.62 1.91 -27.90
N ASP A 279 19.83 2.22 -27.46
CA ASP A 279 20.65 1.32 -26.67
C ASP A 279 20.12 1.33 -25.23
N ARG A 280 19.64 0.19 -24.76
CA ARG A 280 19.06 0.00 -23.43
C ARG A 280 19.86 -1.01 -22.63
N TYR A 281 20.17 -0.65 -21.38
CA TYR A 281 20.64 -1.61 -20.39
C TYR A 281 19.45 -2.39 -19.83
N VAL A 282 19.45 -3.70 -20.07
CA VAL A 282 18.43 -4.64 -19.61
C VAL A 282 19.07 -5.57 -18.57
N LEU A 283 18.36 -5.92 -17.51
CA LEU A 283 18.88 -6.87 -16.52
C LEU A 283 19.14 -8.24 -17.17
N THR A 284 20.23 -8.89 -16.77
CA THR A 284 20.41 -10.32 -17.06
C THR A 284 19.31 -11.13 -16.37
N ASN A 285 18.89 -12.26 -16.95
CA ASN A 285 17.79 -13.07 -16.37
C ASN A 285 18.08 -13.48 -14.92
N ALA A 286 19.30 -13.93 -14.63
CA ALA A 286 19.72 -14.33 -13.28
C ALA A 286 19.68 -13.16 -12.28
N CYS A 287 20.12 -11.97 -12.68
CA CYS A 287 20.04 -10.77 -11.84
C CYS A 287 18.59 -10.38 -11.59
N ARG A 288 17.74 -10.40 -12.62
CA ARG A 288 16.31 -10.10 -12.50
C ARG A 288 15.61 -11.05 -11.51
N GLU A 289 15.83 -12.36 -11.63
CA GLU A 289 15.26 -13.35 -10.70
C GLU A 289 15.75 -13.13 -9.27
N THR A 290 17.05 -12.85 -9.09
CA THR A 290 17.63 -12.56 -7.77
C THR A 290 17.04 -11.30 -7.14
N LEU A 291 16.89 -10.22 -7.92
CA LEU A 291 16.35 -8.96 -7.44
C LEU A 291 14.87 -9.07 -7.08
N ILE A 292 14.05 -9.72 -7.93
CA ILE A 292 12.61 -9.97 -7.63
C ILE A 292 12.45 -10.85 -6.38
N GLY A 293 13.36 -11.80 -6.14
CA GLY A 293 13.32 -12.61 -4.92
C GLY A 293 13.74 -11.86 -3.64
N ARG A 294 14.38 -10.69 -3.77
CA ARG A 294 14.96 -9.93 -2.66
C ARG A 294 14.24 -8.60 -2.36
N TYR A 295 13.66 -7.97 -3.38
CA TYR A 295 13.06 -6.64 -3.35
C TYR A 295 11.63 -6.67 -3.89
N GLU A 296 10.87 -5.62 -3.61
CA GLU A 296 9.50 -5.49 -4.11
C GLU A 296 9.50 -5.27 -5.63
N ALA A 297 8.63 -5.98 -6.35
CA ALA A 297 8.55 -5.92 -7.81
C ALA A 297 7.11 -5.68 -8.26
N VAL A 298 6.90 -4.58 -8.97
CA VAL A 298 5.57 -4.07 -9.35
C VAL A 298 5.47 -3.96 -10.87
N GLU A 299 4.32 -4.31 -11.45
CA GLU A 299 4.07 -4.08 -12.87
C GLU A 299 4.04 -2.57 -13.17
N ALA A 300 4.70 -2.16 -14.25
CA ALA A 300 4.79 -0.76 -14.64
C ALA A 300 4.78 -0.63 -16.17
N GLY A 301 4.10 0.41 -16.67
CA GLY A 301 4.07 0.77 -18.09
C GLY A 301 5.13 1.81 -18.43
N LEU A 302 5.80 1.67 -19.57
CA LEU A 302 6.74 2.69 -20.04
C LEU A 302 5.99 3.89 -20.64
N LEU A 303 6.22 5.10 -20.10
CA LEU A 303 5.80 6.34 -20.77
C LEU A 303 6.89 6.80 -21.73
N MET A 304 8.12 6.92 -21.22
CA MET A 304 9.26 7.43 -21.96
C MET A 304 10.55 6.80 -21.47
N LEU A 305 11.45 6.44 -22.39
CA LEU A 305 12.78 5.97 -22.01
C LEU A 305 13.77 7.12 -21.99
N GLY A 306 14.57 7.21 -20.94
CA GLY A 306 15.68 8.14 -20.81
C GLY A 306 17.04 7.49 -21.08
N ALA A 307 18.11 8.11 -20.61
CA ALA A 307 19.48 7.61 -20.68
C ALA A 307 19.75 6.48 -19.66
N ARG A 308 19.00 6.45 -18.55
CA ARG A 308 19.12 5.45 -17.48
C ARG A 308 17.76 4.86 -17.14
N SER A 309 17.70 3.55 -16.93
CA SER A 309 16.51 2.82 -16.46
C SER A 309 16.66 2.34 -15.02
N SER A 310 17.77 2.68 -14.37
CA SER A 310 18.07 2.32 -12.98
C SER A 310 18.75 3.48 -12.27
N GLY A 311 18.30 3.79 -11.07
CA GLY A 311 18.87 4.86 -10.23
C GLY A 311 17.83 5.42 -9.26
N ARG A 312 18.01 6.67 -8.84
CA ARG A 312 17.08 7.33 -7.92
C ARG A 312 15.72 7.57 -8.60
N ALA A 313 14.66 7.30 -7.85
CA ALA A 313 13.27 7.50 -8.25
C ALA A 313 12.76 8.89 -7.81
N LEU A 314 12.13 9.61 -8.73
CA LEU A 314 11.28 10.76 -8.43
C LEU A 314 9.81 10.32 -8.55
N VAL A 315 9.10 10.25 -7.43
CA VAL A 315 7.71 9.79 -7.39
C VAL A 315 6.78 11.00 -7.26
N ALA A 316 5.70 11.03 -8.05
CA ALA A 316 4.64 12.03 -7.94
C ALA A 316 3.30 11.46 -8.44
N PRO A 317 2.14 12.03 -8.08
CA PRO A 317 0.85 11.55 -8.57
C PRO A 317 0.74 11.63 -10.10
N ASP A 318 1.18 12.75 -10.66
CA ASP A 318 1.15 13.02 -12.09
C ASP A 318 2.50 13.58 -12.59
N LEU A 319 2.71 13.51 -13.91
CA LEU A 319 3.98 13.91 -14.54
C LEU A 319 4.27 15.41 -14.42
N MET A 320 3.24 16.26 -14.39
CA MET A 320 3.40 17.70 -14.18
C MET A 320 3.84 18.01 -12.75
N GLY A 321 3.29 17.31 -11.76
CA GLY A 321 3.71 17.31 -10.37
C GLY A 321 5.15 16.84 -10.23
N ALA A 322 5.55 15.78 -10.95
CA ALA A 322 6.94 15.34 -11.02
C ALA A 322 7.85 16.43 -11.60
N TRP A 323 7.43 17.09 -12.69
CA TRP A 323 8.22 18.16 -13.32
C TRP A 323 8.44 19.35 -12.39
N ARG A 324 7.38 19.82 -11.70
CA ARG A 324 7.50 20.88 -10.69
C ARG A 324 8.46 20.49 -9.56
N ARG A 325 8.44 19.22 -9.13
CA ARG A 325 9.38 18.71 -8.12
C ARG A 325 10.81 18.69 -8.65
N TYR A 326 11.02 18.22 -9.88
CA TYR A 326 12.32 18.20 -10.54
C TYR A 326 12.94 19.60 -10.67
N LEU A 327 12.14 20.60 -11.07
CA LEU A 327 12.56 22.01 -11.12
C LEU A 327 12.87 22.62 -9.74
N ALA A 328 12.38 21.99 -8.65
CA ALA A 328 12.67 22.43 -7.29
C ALA A 328 13.93 21.81 -6.70
N LEU A 329 14.54 20.83 -7.38
CA LEU A 329 15.80 20.22 -6.99
C LEU A 329 16.98 21.11 -7.36
N ASN A 330 18.08 20.99 -6.61
CA ASN A 330 19.34 21.61 -7.02
C ASN A 330 20.02 20.80 -8.14
N ALA A 331 21.04 21.38 -8.78
CA ALA A 331 21.70 20.77 -9.94
C ALA A 331 22.31 19.38 -9.66
N TRP A 332 22.80 19.14 -8.43
CA TRP A 332 23.34 17.84 -8.06
C TRP A 332 22.23 16.79 -7.88
N GLU A 333 21.15 17.15 -7.18
CA GLU A 333 19.97 16.30 -7.01
C GLU A 333 19.34 15.93 -8.36
N GLN A 334 19.20 16.90 -9.27
CA GLN A 334 18.69 16.67 -10.64
C GLN A 334 19.52 15.61 -11.38
N ALA A 335 20.84 15.67 -11.29
CA ALA A 335 21.74 14.72 -11.94
C ALA A 335 21.65 13.27 -11.41
N THR A 336 21.06 13.08 -10.23
CA THR A 336 20.88 11.74 -9.64
C THR A 336 19.57 11.08 -10.05
N VAL A 337 18.56 11.84 -10.47
CA VAL A 337 17.24 11.31 -10.88
C VAL A 337 17.40 10.52 -12.17
N ALA A 338 17.12 9.20 -12.11
CA ALA A 338 17.19 8.32 -13.26
C ALA A 338 15.80 7.96 -13.81
N VAL A 339 14.84 7.80 -12.90
CA VAL A 339 13.50 7.34 -13.22
C VAL A 339 12.45 8.20 -12.51
N VAL A 340 11.42 8.61 -13.23
CA VAL A 340 10.23 9.28 -12.73
C VAL A 340 9.09 8.29 -12.72
N ILE A 341 8.42 8.14 -11.58
CA ILE A 341 7.30 7.22 -11.37
C ILE A 341 6.04 8.04 -11.10
N VAL A 342 4.99 7.78 -11.87
CA VAL A 342 3.71 8.48 -11.75
C VAL A 342 2.53 7.53 -11.86
N ASP A 343 1.40 7.89 -11.24
CA ASP A 343 0.14 7.17 -11.43
C ASP A 343 -0.46 7.48 -12.80
N GLU A 344 -0.37 8.75 -13.22
CA GLU A 344 -0.95 9.28 -14.44
C GLU A 344 0.02 10.21 -15.18
N GLY A 345 -0.14 10.29 -16.50
CA GLY A 345 0.68 11.15 -17.35
C GLY A 345 0.88 10.58 -18.76
N SER A 346 1.37 11.44 -19.65
CA SER A 346 1.63 11.09 -21.05
C SER A 346 2.99 11.60 -21.52
N ALA A 347 3.64 10.89 -22.44
CA ALA A 347 4.94 11.28 -22.94
C ALA A 347 4.90 12.53 -23.83
N GLU A 348 3.73 12.84 -24.39
CA GLU A 348 3.48 13.95 -25.32
C GLU A 348 2.88 15.19 -24.65
N GLU A 349 2.60 15.11 -23.34
CA GLU A 349 2.20 16.30 -22.58
C GLU A 349 3.41 17.20 -22.32
N HIS A 350 3.20 18.44 -21.84
CA HIS A 350 4.30 19.38 -21.62
C HIS A 350 5.40 18.82 -20.71
N ALA A 351 5.03 18.21 -19.58
CA ALA A 351 5.99 17.60 -18.65
C ALA A 351 6.75 16.42 -19.30
N GLY A 352 6.07 15.62 -20.13
CA GLY A 352 6.69 14.54 -20.90
C GLY A 352 7.75 15.07 -21.86
N ILE A 353 7.43 16.11 -22.63
CA ILE A 353 8.38 16.77 -23.53
C ILE A 353 9.61 17.28 -22.77
N MET A 354 9.41 17.86 -21.58
CA MET A 354 10.51 18.35 -20.74
C MET A 354 11.41 17.21 -20.23
N PHE A 355 10.84 16.13 -19.70
CA PHE A 355 11.63 14.97 -19.26
C PHE A 355 12.39 14.28 -20.41
N ARG A 356 11.85 14.35 -21.63
CA ARG A 356 12.54 13.86 -22.84
C ARG A 356 13.85 14.60 -23.08
N GLN A 357 13.83 15.92 -22.95
CA GLN A 357 15.01 16.77 -23.13
C GLN A 357 16.06 16.49 -22.07
N GLN A 358 15.62 16.22 -20.83
CA GLN A 358 16.50 15.81 -19.74
C GLN A 358 16.97 14.35 -19.86
N ALA A 359 16.47 13.61 -20.86
CA ALA A 359 16.72 12.19 -21.06
C ALA A 359 16.46 11.35 -19.79
N ILE A 360 15.34 11.60 -19.10
CA ILE A 360 14.93 10.87 -17.89
C ILE A 360 13.87 9.82 -18.25
N THR A 361 13.98 8.62 -17.69
CA THR A 361 12.98 7.57 -17.92
C THR A 361 11.72 7.89 -17.11
N CYS A 362 10.55 7.85 -17.73
CA CYS A 362 9.26 8.04 -17.07
C CYS A 362 8.43 6.75 -17.17
N VAL A 363 7.91 6.28 -16.05
CA VAL A 363 7.11 5.05 -15.96
C VAL A 363 5.80 5.30 -15.24
N ARG A 364 4.74 4.65 -15.72
CA ARG A 364 3.44 4.62 -15.07
C ARG A 364 3.35 3.40 -14.17
N MET A 365 3.21 3.61 -12.88
CA MET A 365 3.10 2.58 -11.85
C MET A 365 2.24 3.13 -10.73
N ASP A 366 1.44 2.29 -10.09
CA ASP A 366 0.73 2.68 -8.87
C ASP A 366 1.74 3.13 -7.81
N THR A 367 1.81 4.44 -7.55
CA THR A 367 2.79 5.05 -6.66
C THR A 367 2.60 4.59 -5.20
N ARG A 368 1.42 4.05 -4.88
CA ARG A 368 1.13 3.43 -3.58
C ARG A 368 1.90 2.14 -3.36
N CYS A 369 2.27 1.44 -4.42
CA CYS A 369 3.09 0.24 -4.34
C CYS A 369 4.57 0.56 -4.05
N MET A 370 4.97 1.85 -4.00
CA MET A 370 6.31 2.25 -3.59
C MET A 370 6.52 1.93 -2.10
N PRO A 371 7.43 1.00 -1.74
CA PRO A 371 7.72 0.71 -0.34
C PRO A 371 8.24 1.97 0.34
N THR A 372 7.77 2.24 1.55
CA THR A 372 8.23 3.42 2.29
C THR A 372 9.73 3.30 2.59
N GLY A 373 10.51 4.32 2.20
CA GLY A 373 11.98 4.31 2.32
C GLY A 373 12.72 3.76 1.10
N ALA A 374 12.03 3.18 0.10
CA ALA A 374 12.63 2.90 -1.19
C ALA A 374 12.82 4.23 -1.95
N ASP A 375 14.03 4.51 -2.39
CA ASP A 375 14.36 5.72 -3.14
C ASP A 375 15.08 5.43 -4.47
N CYS A 376 15.35 4.15 -4.73
CA CYS A 376 15.96 3.64 -5.94
C CYS A 376 15.01 2.68 -6.67
N VAL A 377 15.08 2.68 -7.99
CA VAL A 377 14.26 1.83 -8.85
C VAL A 377 15.09 1.28 -10.00
N VAL A 378 14.72 0.07 -10.43
CA VAL A 378 15.13 -0.50 -11.72
C VAL A 378 13.90 -0.80 -12.55
N PHE A 379 13.76 -0.16 -13.70
CA PHE A 379 12.73 -0.47 -14.68
C PHE A 379 13.26 -1.45 -15.73
N ASP A 380 12.82 -2.70 -15.64
CA ASP A 380 13.20 -3.77 -16.55
C ASP A 380 11.98 -4.56 -17.02
N ARG A 381 11.81 -4.68 -18.34
CA ARG A 381 10.77 -5.50 -18.98
C ARG A 381 9.36 -5.30 -18.38
N GLY A 382 8.91 -4.05 -18.21
CA GLY A 382 7.56 -3.73 -17.71
C GLY A 382 7.36 -4.00 -16.22
N THR A 383 8.46 -4.06 -15.47
CA THR A 383 8.47 -4.24 -14.03
C THR A 383 9.38 -3.20 -13.42
N CYS A 384 8.91 -2.51 -12.38
CA CYS A 384 9.73 -1.72 -11.48
C CYS A 384 10.16 -2.59 -10.30
N ILE A 385 11.46 -2.72 -10.08
CA ILE A 385 12.03 -3.34 -8.88
C ILE A 385 12.46 -2.20 -7.95
N LEU A 386 11.93 -2.18 -6.73
CA LEU A 386 11.96 -1.05 -5.82
C LEU A 386 12.85 -1.35 -4.62
N GLY A 387 13.80 -0.46 -4.32
CA GLY A 387 14.78 -0.67 -3.26
C GLY A 387 15.58 0.56 -2.91
N ASP A 388 16.80 0.34 -2.46
CA ASP A 388 17.73 1.36 -1.95
C ASP A 388 19.04 1.40 -2.77
N SER A 389 20.01 2.20 -2.33
CA SER A 389 21.32 2.31 -2.97
C SER A 389 22.09 0.99 -3.03
N THR A 390 21.83 0.03 -2.12
CA THR A 390 22.48 -1.29 -2.11
C THR A 390 22.01 -2.17 -3.27
N MET A 391 20.73 -2.04 -3.65
CA MET A 391 20.15 -2.72 -4.82
C MET A 391 20.93 -2.36 -6.08
N LEU A 392 21.20 -1.06 -6.28
CA LEU A 392 21.87 -0.56 -7.49
C LEU A 392 23.29 -1.13 -7.66
N ARG A 393 23.99 -1.41 -6.57
CA ARG A 393 25.35 -2.00 -6.60
C ARG A 393 25.38 -3.46 -7.06
N SER A 394 24.23 -4.15 -7.01
CA SER A 394 24.11 -5.56 -7.37
C SER A 394 23.62 -5.80 -8.81
N ILE A 395 23.34 -4.73 -9.55
CA ILE A 395 22.79 -4.79 -10.90
C ILE A 395 23.83 -5.38 -11.87
N GLN A 396 23.38 -6.39 -12.62
CA GLN A 396 24.09 -6.90 -13.78
C GLN A 396 23.20 -6.77 -15.00
N SER A 397 23.62 -5.94 -15.95
CA SER A 397 22.88 -5.61 -17.15
C SER A 397 23.68 -5.93 -18.42
N GLU A 398 22.96 -6.06 -19.53
CA GLU A 398 23.50 -6.17 -20.88
C GLU A 398 22.91 -5.07 -21.77
N LEU A 399 23.71 -4.61 -22.74
CA LEU A 399 23.29 -3.58 -23.69
C LEU A 399 22.57 -4.23 -24.87
N ARG A 400 21.36 -3.76 -25.17
CA ARG A 400 20.60 -4.16 -26.35
C ARG A 400 20.16 -2.93 -27.13
N ARG A 401 20.27 -2.98 -28.46
CA ARG A 401 19.68 -1.97 -29.34
C ARG A 401 18.34 -2.46 -29.85
N GLU A 402 17.27 -1.78 -29.49
CA GLU A 402 15.91 -2.18 -29.86
C GLU A 402 15.01 -0.97 -30.10
N LEU A 403 13.92 -1.19 -30.85
CA LEU A 403 12.87 -0.20 -31.01
C LEU A 403 12.11 -0.06 -29.68
N VAL A 404 12.04 1.16 -29.15
CA VAL A 404 11.36 1.45 -27.89
C VAL A 404 9.92 1.86 -28.18
N LEU A 405 8.97 1.07 -27.68
CA LEU A 405 7.54 1.35 -27.75
C LEU A 405 6.93 1.29 -26.35
N PRO A 406 5.87 2.07 -26.07
CA PRO A 406 5.03 1.84 -24.91
C PRO A 406 4.45 0.42 -24.99
N ASP A 407 4.63 -0.37 -23.94
CA ASP A 407 4.26 -1.79 -23.90
C ASP A 407 2.80 -2.05 -23.48
N ASP A 408 2.02 -0.98 -23.35
CA ASP A 408 0.58 -0.99 -23.11
C ASP A 408 -0.26 -0.66 -24.36
N CYS A 409 0.41 -0.47 -25.51
CA CYS A 409 -0.21 -0.31 -26.82
C CYS A 409 -0.70 -1.64 -27.42
N ALA A 410 -1.65 -1.60 -28.36
CA ALA A 410 -2.12 -2.76 -29.14
C ALA A 410 -2.84 -2.31 -30.42
N LEU A 411 -3.03 -3.22 -31.39
CA LEU A 411 -3.96 -2.96 -32.50
C LEU A 411 -5.40 -2.99 -32.00
N VAL A 412 -6.28 -2.27 -32.69
CA VAL A 412 -7.73 -2.23 -32.44
C VAL A 412 -8.43 -2.94 -33.59
N PHE A 413 -9.21 -3.96 -33.27
CA PHE A 413 -10.00 -4.75 -34.22
C PHE A 413 -11.51 -4.61 -33.95
N THR A 414 -12.28 -4.44 -35.01
CA THR A 414 -13.76 -4.39 -35.04
C THR A 414 -14.33 -5.58 -35.83
N ASP A 415 -15.66 -5.70 -35.96
CA ASP A 415 -16.31 -6.83 -36.66
C ASP A 415 -15.97 -6.95 -38.16
N GLU A 416 -15.34 -5.93 -38.73
CA GLU A 416 -15.01 -5.83 -40.16
C GLU A 416 -13.79 -6.68 -40.56
N VAL A 417 -13.09 -7.26 -39.60
CA VAL A 417 -11.81 -8.00 -39.81
C VAL A 417 -11.99 -9.37 -40.46
N LEU A 418 -13.23 -9.84 -40.60
CA LEU A 418 -13.55 -11.16 -41.16
C LEU A 418 -14.30 -11.03 -42.47
N VAL A 419 -13.87 -11.79 -43.47
CA VAL A 419 -14.62 -11.97 -44.71
C VAL A 419 -15.78 -12.95 -44.52
N SER A 420 -16.72 -12.99 -45.47
CA SER A 420 -17.99 -13.74 -45.34
C SER A 420 -17.83 -15.25 -45.13
N ASP A 421 -16.67 -15.83 -45.45
CA ASP A 421 -16.37 -17.26 -45.22
C ASP A 421 -15.77 -17.54 -43.82
N GLY A 422 -15.59 -16.49 -43.01
CA GLY A 422 -15.07 -16.58 -41.65
C GLY A 422 -13.54 -16.60 -41.52
N SER A 423 -12.81 -16.42 -42.63
CA SER A 423 -11.36 -16.17 -42.59
C SER A 423 -11.04 -14.70 -42.31
N LEU A 424 -9.83 -14.44 -41.80
CA LEU A 424 -9.34 -13.07 -41.62
C LEU A 424 -9.14 -12.41 -42.98
N GLU A 425 -9.56 -11.15 -43.10
CA GLU A 425 -9.22 -10.35 -44.26
C GLU A 425 -7.70 -10.29 -44.44
N GLN A 426 -7.22 -10.33 -45.70
CA GLN A 426 -5.79 -10.33 -46.01
C GLN A 426 -5.06 -9.14 -45.36
N GLY A 427 -5.69 -7.96 -45.32
CA GLY A 427 -5.13 -6.79 -44.63
C GLY A 427 -4.87 -7.05 -43.15
N CYS A 428 -5.75 -7.75 -42.44
CA CYS A 428 -5.53 -8.11 -41.03
C CYS A 428 -4.40 -9.13 -40.85
N VAL A 429 -4.28 -10.10 -41.76
CA VAL A 429 -3.18 -11.07 -41.76
C VAL A 429 -1.83 -10.35 -41.95
N ASP A 430 -1.79 -9.38 -42.86
CA ASP A 430 -0.61 -8.58 -43.14
C ASP A 430 -0.22 -7.73 -41.93
N LEU A 431 -1.18 -7.05 -41.28
CA LEU A 431 -0.96 -6.28 -40.05
C LEU A 431 -0.38 -7.15 -38.90
N LEU A 432 -0.94 -8.34 -38.66
CA LEU A 432 -0.42 -9.25 -37.64
C LEU A 432 0.97 -9.78 -37.99
N SER A 433 1.23 -10.04 -39.28
CA SER A 433 2.56 -10.45 -39.74
C SER A 433 3.58 -9.32 -39.56
N GLU A 434 3.21 -8.07 -39.83
CA GLU A 434 4.07 -6.91 -39.61
C GLU A 434 4.37 -6.71 -38.12
N LEU A 435 3.34 -6.85 -37.27
CA LEU A 435 3.48 -6.73 -35.82
C LEU A 435 4.48 -7.76 -35.25
N ARG A 436 4.42 -9.01 -35.72
CA ARG A 436 5.37 -10.06 -35.32
C ARG A 436 6.80 -9.76 -35.78
N ARG A 437 6.97 -9.02 -36.88
CA ARG A 437 8.27 -8.63 -37.46
C ARG A 437 8.90 -7.40 -36.81
N LEU A 438 8.18 -6.64 -35.97
CA LEU A 438 8.73 -5.45 -35.30
C LEU A 438 10.03 -5.77 -34.54
N PRO A 439 11.07 -4.94 -34.67
CA PRO A 439 12.38 -5.15 -34.04
C PRO A 439 12.40 -4.66 -32.56
N ILE A 440 11.46 -5.16 -31.76
CA ILE A 440 11.33 -4.88 -30.32
C ILE A 440 11.77 -6.07 -29.47
N ALA A 441 12.01 -5.84 -28.17
CA ALA A 441 12.26 -6.90 -27.18
C ALA A 441 11.22 -8.01 -27.28
N ARG A 442 11.65 -9.28 -27.13
CA ARG A 442 10.75 -10.44 -27.17
C ARG A 442 9.61 -10.32 -26.15
N GLU A 443 9.93 -9.91 -24.93
CA GLU A 443 8.97 -9.79 -23.83
C GLU A 443 7.94 -8.68 -24.07
N ALA A 444 8.37 -7.54 -24.64
CA ALA A 444 7.47 -6.47 -25.04
C ALA A 444 6.57 -6.93 -26.21
N LYS A 445 7.13 -7.69 -27.15
CA LYS A 445 6.38 -8.29 -28.28
C LYS A 445 5.30 -9.24 -27.81
N ASP A 446 5.62 -10.16 -26.90
CA ASP A 446 4.66 -11.13 -26.37
C ASP A 446 3.49 -10.42 -25.67
N ARG A 447 3.76 -9.35 -24.90
CA ARG A 447 2.70 -8.52 -24.28
C ARG A 447 1.84 -7.78 -25.30
N LEU A 448 2.47 -7.16 -26.30
CA LEU A 448 1.76 -6.41 -27.33
C LEU A 448 0.86 -7.34 -28.16
N LEU A 449 1.36 -8.53 -28.53
CA LEU A 449 0.58 -9.58 -29.19
C LEU A 449 -0.58 -10.04 -28.31
N ALA A 450 -0.34 -10.33 -27.02
CA ALA A 450 -1.40 -10.75 -26.11
C ALA A 450 -2.53 -9.70 -26.02
N ARG A 451 -2.20 -8.41 -25.90
CA ARG A 451 -3.17 -7.31 -25.85
C ARG A 451 -3.91 -7.08 -27.17
N THR A 452 -3.30 -7.47 -28.29
CA THR A 452 -3.86 -7.33 -29.64
C THR A 452 -4.79 -8.48 -29.98
N GLU A 453 -4.37 -9.71 -29.67
CA GLU A 453 -5.07 -10.93 -30.05
C GLU A 453 -6.16 -11.31 -29.03
N GLN A 454 -5.94 -11.07 -27.71
CA GLN A 454 -6.85 -11.51 -26.65
C GLN A 454 -7.59 -10.36 -25.95
N PRO A 455 -8.82 -10.60 -25.46
CA PRO A 455 -9.51 -9.66 -24.59
C PRO A 455 -8.77 -9.46 -23.27
N MET A 456 -8.83 -8.23 -22.74
CA MET A 456 -8.18 -7.84 -21.48
C MET A 456 -9.14 -7.02 -20.63
N SER A 457 -9.10 -7.20 -19.30
CA SER A 457 -9.96 -6.45 -18.36
C SER A 457 -9.71 -4.95 -18.37
N THR A 458 -8.53 -4.53 -18.82
CA THR A 458 -8.07 -3.14 -18.82
C THR A 458 -8.22 -2.43 -20.17
N ARG A 459 -8.88 -3.05 -21.17
CA ARG A 459 -9.04 -2.46 -22.50
C ARG A 459 -10.43 -2.67 -23.07
N TRP A 460 -11.16 -1.58 -23.20
CA TRP A 460 -12.52 -1.53 -23.72
C TRP A 460 -12.65 -0.44 -24.79
N ILE A 461 -13.54 -0.66 -25.74
CA ILE A 461 -13.96 0.33 -26.72
C ILE A 461 -15.48 0.47 -26.69
N GLN A 462 -15.96 1.71 -26.66
CA GLN A 462 -17.35 2.07 -26.89
C GLN A 462 -17.49 2.59 -28.32
N LEU A 463 -18.24 1.85 -29.14
CA LEU A 463 -18.52 2.22 -30.53
C LEU A 463 -19.62 3.29 -30.62
N ALA A 464 -19.74 3.94 -31.78
CA ALA A 464 -20.72 5.00 -32.02
C ALA A 464 -22.19 4.53 -31.86
N ASN A 465 -22.45 3.23 -32.01
CA ASN A 465 -23.77 2.63 -31.78
C ASN A 465 -24.06 2.33 -30.28
N GLY A 466 -23.13 2.64 -29.38
CA GLY A 466 -23.26 2.45 -27.94
C GLY A 466 -22.83 1.07 -27.42
N ILE A 467 -22.38 0.17 -28.29
CA ILE A 467 -21.84 -1.15 -27.89
C ILE A 467 -20.50 -0.95 -27.18
N VAL A 468 -20.29 -1.64 -26.05
CA VAL A 468 -19.03 -1.63 -25.29
C VAL A 468 -18.43 -3.03 -25.24
N GLU A 469 -17.18 -3.15 -25.69
CA GLU A 469 -16.56 -4.44 -25.95
C GLU A 469 -15.02 -4.38 -25.94
N SER A 470 -14.36 -5.54 -26.10
CA SER A 470 -12.91 -5.59 -26.21
C SER A 470 -12.47 -5.33 -27.66
N PRO A 471 -11.47 -4.45 -27.89
CA PRO A 471 -10.94 -4.17 -29.22
C PRO A 471 -9.94 -5.22 -29.76
N SER A 472 -10.03 -6.47 -29.31
CA SER A 472 -9.08 -7.54 -29.66
C SER A 472 -9.56 -8.42 -30.82
N LEU A 473 -8.64 -9.14 -31.45
CA LEU A 473 -8.94 -10.04 -32.58
C LEU A 473 -9.94 -11.14 -32.19
N LEU A 474 -9.69 -11.85 -31.08
CA LEU A 474 -10.57 -12.91 -30.60
C LEU A 474 -11.96 -12.37 -30.24
N ALA A 475 -12.04 -11.16 -29.69
CA ALA A 475 -13.31 -10.53 -29.39
C ALA A 475 -14.14 -10.28 -30.66
N ALA A 476 -13.53 -9.78 -31.74
CA ALA A 476 -14.19 -9.63 -33.04
C ALA A 476 -14.62 -10.99 -33.62
N ILE A 477 -13.76 -12.01 -33.54
CA ILE A 477 -14.06 -13.37 -34.03
C ILE A 477 -15.30 -13.94 -33.34
N TRP A 478 -15.39 -13.87 -32.00
CA TRP A 478 -16.53 -14.43 -31.28
C TRP A 478 -17.84 -13.72 -31.55
N ARG A 479 -17.80 -12.42 -31.87
CA ARG A 479 -18.99 -11.65 -32.27
C ARG A 479 -19.50 -12.03 -33.65
N SER A 480 -18.60 -12.30 -34.60
CA SER A 480 -18.92 -12.66 -35.98
C SER A 480 -19.66 -14.00 -36.17
N ARG A 481 -19.81 -14.81 -35.10
CA ARG A 481 -20.39 -16.18 -35.09
C ARG A 481 -19.58 -17.25 -35.85
N ASN A 482 -18.33 -16.98 -36.22
CA ASN A 482 -17.47 -17.96 -36.87
C ASN A 482 -16.68 -18.79 -35.84
N VAL A 483 -16.88 -20.12 -35.88
CA VAL A 483 -16.30 -21.06 -34.90
C VAL A 483 -14.87 -21.50 -35.29
N GLY A 484 -14.52 -21.42 -36.58
CA GLY A 484 -13.31 -22.07 -37.12
C GLY A 484 -11.97 -21.47 -36.68
N TYR A 485 -11.88 -20.15 -36.49
CA TYR A 485 -10.59 -19.50 -36.19
C TYR A 485 -10.24 -19.49 -34.69
N ALA A 486 -11.24 -19.63 -33.82
CA ALA A 486 -11.05 -19.59 -32.37
C ALA A 486 -10.27 -20.81 -31.83
N ASP A 487 -10.30 -21.94 -32.54
CA ASP A 487 -9.63 -23.20 -32.16
C ASP A 487 -8.14 -23.24 -32.59
N GLU A 488 -7.70 -22.29 -33.45
CA GLU A 488 -6.31 -22.18 -33.93
C GLU A 488 -5.47 -21.17 -33.12
N CYS A 489 -6.08 -20.45 -32.16
CA CYS A 489 -5.43 -19.43 -31.36
C CYS A 489 -4.72 -19.97 -30.10
N TYR A 490 -3.81 -19.16 -29.53
CA TYR A 490 -3.08 -19.42 -28.29
C TYR A 490 -3.99 -19.89 -27.13
N ALA A 491 -3.41 -20.55 -26.12
CA ALA A 491 -4.12 -20.91 -24.89
C ALA A 491 -4.86 -19.69 -24.29
N LEU A 492 -6.20 -19.80 -24.20
CA LEU A 492 -7.05 -18.71 -23.76
C LEU A 492 -6.80 -18.37 -22.29
N THR A 493 -6.68 -17.09 -21.99
CA THR A 493 -6.70 -16.60 -20.60
C THR A 493 -8.08 -16.82 -19.95
N GLU A 494 -8.14 -16.80 -18.62
CA GLU A 494 -9.40 -16.89 -17.87
C GLU A 494 -10.38 -15.78 -18.28
N PHE A 495 -9.87 -14.54 -18.39
CA PHE A 495 -10.66 -13.40 -18.85
C PHE A 495 -11.20 -13.59 -20.27
N ALA A 496 -10.38 -14.11 -21.19
CA ALA A 496 -10.80 -14.42 -22.56
C ALA A 496 -11.94 -15.47 -22.58
N ASN A 497 -11.88 -16.49 -21.71
CA ASN A 497 -12.96 -17.46 -21.57
C ASN A 497 -14.26 -16.84 -21.04
N LEU A 498 -14.17 -15.96 -20.02
CA LEU A 498 -15.33 -15.23 -19.49
C LEU A 498 -15.93 -14.32 -20.55
N TYR A 499 -15.11 -13.61 -21.32
CA TYR A 499 -15.57 -12.78 -22.42
C TYR A 499 -16.29 -13.59 -23.50
N LYS A 500 -15.75 -14.75 -23.91
CA LYS A 500 -16.42 -15.67 -24.85
C LYS A 500 -17.80 -16.09 -24.33
N CYS A 501 -17.91 -16.41 -23.04
CA CYS A 501 -19.19 -16.71 -22.41
C CYS A 501 -20.14 -15.51 -22.44
N ALA A 502 -19.66 -14.30 -22.14
CA ALA A 502 -20.46 -13.08 -22.19
C ALA A 502 -21.00 -12.79 -23.60
N VAL A 503 -20.19 -12.99 -24.64
CA VAL A 503 -20.63 -12.87 -26.04
C VAL A 503 -21.74 -13.87 -26.37
N ARG A 504 -21.63 -15.12 -25.91
CA ARG A 504 -22.70 -16.11 -26.09
C ARG A 504 -24.00 -15.68 -25.38
N VAL A 505 -23.89 -15.18 -24.14
CA VAL A 505 -25.05 -14.71 -23.37
C VAL A 505 -25.71 -13.51 -24.05
N SER A 506 -24.94 -12.57 -24.59
CA SER A 506 -25.49 -11.40 -25.28
C SER A 506 -26.18 -11.74 -26.61
N GLN A 507 -25.82 -12.86 -27.24
CA GLN A 507 -26.44 -13.36 -28.47
C GLN A 507 -27.66 -14.25 -28.23
N GLU A 508 -27.80 -14.82 -27.03
CA GLU A 508 -28.90 -15.71 -26.63
C GLU A 508 -29.98 -14.96 -25.82
N LEU A 509 -31.13 -15.60 -25.59
CA LEU A 509 -32.11 -15.07 -24.64
C LEU A 509 -31.54 -15.14 -23.21
N PRO A 510 -31.61 -14.07 -22.38
CA PRO A 510 -31.01 -14.03 -21.05
C PRO A 510 -31.42 -15.19 -20.14
N GLN A 511 -32.65 -15.69 -20.29
CA GLN A 511 -33.20 -16.84 -19.57
C GLN A 511 -32.47 -18.16 -19.84
N ARG A 512 -31.69 -18.24 -20.93
CA ARG A 512 -30.84 -19.40 -21.27
C ARG A 512 -29.40 -19.22 -20.78
N GLY A 513 -28.88 -18.00 -20.83
CA GLY A 513 -27.50 -17.69 -20.48
C GLY A 513 -27.25 -17.41 -18.98
N LEU A 514 -28.22 -16.81 -18.29
CA LEU A 514 -28.17 -16.43 -16.88
C LEU A 514 -29.48 -16.87 -16.18
N PRO A 515 -29.78 -18.18 -16.16
CA PRO A 515 -31.11 -18.68 -15.79
C PRO A 515 -31.47 -18.36 -14.33
N ASN A 516 -30.51 -18.42 -13.40
CA ASN A 516 -30.81 -18.23 -11.99
C ASN A 516 -30.96 -16.73 -11.66
N LEU A 517 -30.12 -15.86 -12.22
CA LEU A 517 -30.30 -14.41 -12.06
C LEU A 517 -31.56 -13.90 -12.76
N ALA A 518 -31.94 -14.46 -13.91
CA ALA A 518 -33.19 -14.10 -14.59
C ALA A 518 -34.42 -14.52 -13.79
N ALA A 519 -34.35 -15.64 -13.06
CA ALA A 519 -35.40 -16.05 -12.12
C ALA A 519 -35.42 -15.17 -10.86
N LEU A 520 -34.28 -14.63 -10.44
CA LEU A 520 -34.12 -13.81 -9.25
C LEU A 520 -34.64 -12.37 -9.42
N SER A 521 -34.28 -11.69 -10.51
CA SER A 521 -34.75 -10.34 -10.84
C SER A 521 -35.04 -10.18 -12.33
N PRO A 522 -36.17 -9.55 -12.71
CA PRO A 522 -36.44 -9.21 -14.11
C PRO A 522 -35.43 -8.19 -14.67
N MET A 523 -34.73 -7.44 -13.81
CA MET A 523 -33.72 -6.45 -14.22
C MET A 523 -32.51 -7.08 -14.91
N THR A 524 -32.26 -8.37 -14.68
CA THR A 524 -31.23 -9.14 -15.39
C THR A 524 -31.39 -9.04 -16.91
N CYS A 525 -32.64 -9.07 -17.41
CA CYS A 525 -32.90 -8.93 -18.85
C CYS A 525 -32.50 -7.53 -19.36
N THR A 526 -32.87 -6.47 -18.64
CA THR A 526 -32.50 -5.08 -18.97
C THR A 526 -30.99 -4.89 -19.00
N LEU A 527 -30.29 -5.39 -17.97
CA LEU A 527 -28.83 -5.29 -17.86
C LEU A 527 -28.12 -6.05 -18.98
N SER A 528 -28.55 -7.28 -19.26
CA SER A 528 -27.96 -8.12 -20.33
C SER A 528 -28.18 -7.56 -21.74
N ALA A 529 -29.26 -6.81 -21.96
CA ALA A 529 -29.58 -6.19 -23.25
C ALA A 529 -28.96 -4.80 -23.44
N SER A 530 -28.08 -4.35 -22.53
CA SER A 530 -27.48 -3.01 -22.53
C SER A 530 -26.54 -2.72 -23.71
N GLY A 531 -26.05 -3.77 -24.39
CA GLY A 531 -24.98 -3.68 -25.38
C GLY A 531 -23.58 -3.51 -24.78
N ASP A 532 -23.45 -3.53 -23.45
CA ASP A 532 -22.18 -3.43 -22.74
C ASP A 532 -21.75 -4.80 -22.20
N LEU A 533 -20.71 -5.39 -22.82
CA LEU A 533 -20.23 -6.72 -22.43
C LEU A 533 -19.61 -6.74 -21.02
N ARG A 534 -19.18 -5.60 -20.47
CA ARG A 534 -18.70 -5.51 -19.08
C ARG A 534 -19.82 -5.84 -18.10
N ILE A 535 -21.02 -5.33 -18.36
CA ILE A 535 -22.21 -5.65 -17.56
C ILE A 535 -22.51 -7.15 -17.65
N VAL A 536 -22.47 -7.74 -18.85
CA VAL A 536 -22.74 -9.17 -19.02
C VAL A 536 -21.69 -10.05 -18.31
N MET A 537 -20.42 -9.65 -18.35
CA MET A 537 -19.36 -10.33 -17.60
C MET A 537 -19.58 -10.24 -16.08
N ALA A 538 -19.92 -9.05 -15.57
CA ALA A 538 -20.24 -8.89 -14.14
C ALA A 538 -21.50 -9.65 -13.72
N LEU A 539 -22.46 -9.85 -14.63
CA LEU A 539 -23.62 -10.73 -14.41
C LEU A 539 -23.21 -12.22 -14.35
N LEU A 540 -22.27 -12.67 -15.17
CA LEU A 540 -21.74 -14.04 -15.09
C LEU A 540 -21.06 -14.27 -13.73
N ASP A 541 -20.30 -13.30 -13.23
CA ASP A 541 -19.71 -13.35 -11.91
C ASP A 541 -20.78 -13.40 -10.80
N CYS A 542 -21.85 -12.60 -10.92
CA CYS A 542 -23.00 -12.64 -10.02
C CYS A 542 -23.70 -14.01 -10.04
N GLU A 543 -23.88 -14.62 -11.21
CA GLU A 543 -24.50 -15.94 -11.38
C GLU A 543 -23.63 -17.02 -10.70
N ALA A 544 -22.31 -16.97 -10.88
CA ALA A 544 -21.37 -17.86 -10.20
C ALA A 544 -21.36 -17.64 -8.67
N ALA A 545 -21.59 -16.40 -8.22
CA ALA A 545 -21.61 -16.04 -6.81
C ALA A 545 -22.87 -16.49 -6.06
N MET A 546 -23.92 -16.94 -6.76
CA MET A 546 -25.15 -17.45 -6.13
C MET A 546 -24.91 -18.65 -5.19
N SER A 547 -23.77 -19.33 -5.30
CA SER A 547 -23.40 -20.43 -4.40
C SER A 547 -23.05 -19.96 -2.97
N TRP A 548 -22.74 -18.67 -2.78
CA TRP A 548 -22.28 -18.14 -1.50
C TRP A 548 -22.90 -16.78 -1.11
N VAL A 549 -23.45 -16.03 -2.06
CA VAL A 549 -24.14 -14.75 -1.79
C VAL A 549 -25.64 -14.98 -1.60
N PRO A 550 -26.28 -14.38 -0.57
CA PRO A 550 -27.72 -14.46 -0.40
C PRO A 550 -28.48 -13.89 -1.61
N PRO A 551 -29.58 -14.53 -2.06
CA PRO A 551 -30.34 -14.07 -3.23
C PRO A 551 -30.87 -12.63 -3.10
N GLN A 552 -31.24 -12.21 -1.89
CA GLN A 552 -31.72 -10.84 -1.65
C GLN A 552 -30.63 -9.79 -1.87
N THR A 553 -29.39 -10.07 -1.47
CA THR A 553 -28.23 -9.21 -1.67
C THR A 553 -27.94 -9.04 -3.17
N LEU A 554 -27.91 -10.15 -3.92
CA LEU A 554 -27.72 -10.08 -5.38
C LEU A 554 -28.85 -9.32 -6.08
N ARG A 555 -30.11 -9.54 -5.67
CA ARG A 555 -31.25 -8.81 -6.22
C ARG A 555 -31.10 -7.29 -6.03
N ARG A 556 -30.69 -6.83 -4.84
CA ARG A 556 -30.43 -5.40 -4.57
C ARG A 556 -29.38 -4.83 -5.51
N LEU A 557 -28.26 -5.54 -5.68
CA LEU A 557 -27.19 -5.10 -6.60
C LEU A 557 -27.67 -5.02 -8.05
N LEU A 558 -28.43 -6.02 -8.52
CA LEU A 558 -29.02 -6.01 -9.87
C LEU A 558 -29.99 -4.83 -10.05
N ASP A 559 -30.86 -4.60 -9.08
CA ASP A 559 -31.86 -3.54 -9.15
C ASP A 559 -31.18 -2.16 -9.10
N SER A 560 -30.18 -1.94 -8.24
CA SER A 560 -29.39 -0.71 -8.17
C SER A 560 -28.55 -0.47 -9.45
N ALA A 561 -27.94 -1.52 -10.02
CA ALA A 561 -27.23 -1.41 -11.28
C ALA A 561 -28.17 -1.03 -12.44
N ALA A 562 -29.38 -1.60 -12.47
CA ALA A 562 -30.37 -1.28 -13.49
C ALA A 562 -30.84 0.19 -13.40
N VAL A 563 -30.96 0.75 -12.19
CA VAL A 563 -31.25 2.17 -11.99
C VAL A 563 -30.16 3.05 -12.61
N GLN A 564 -28.87 2.73 -12.38
CA GLN A 564 -27.75 3.48 -12.98
C GLN A 564 -27.74 3.34 -14.51
N LEU A 565 -27.98 2.14 -15.04
CA LEU A 565 -28.07 1.91 -16.49
C LEU A 565 -29.20 2.74 -17.13
N MET A 566 -30.40 2.77 -16.52
CA MET A 566 -31.53 3.57 -17.01
C MET A 566 -31.26 5.08 -16.95
N ALA A 567 -30.41 5.52 -16.03
CA ALA A 567 -29.92 6.89 -15.97
C ALA A 567 -28.74 7.17 -16.94
N CYS A 568 -28.45 6.25 -17.87
CA CYS A 568 -27.34 6.32 -18.82
C CYS A 568 -25.94 6.32 -18.18
N ARG A 569 -25.81 5.86 -16.94
CA ARG A 569 -24.53 5.74 -16.20
C ARG A 569 -24.04 4.30 -16.22
N ARG A 570 -23.53 3.85 -17.38
CA ARG A 570 -23.11 2.46 -17.62
C ARG A 570 -21.96 2.04 -16.69
N ASP A 571 -20.95 2.90 -16.51
CA ASP A 571 -19.78 2.57 -15.68
C ASP A 571 -20.15 2.39 -14.21
N ASN A 572 -21.10 3.18 -13.70
CA ASN A 572 -21.65 2.97 -12.36
C ASN A 572 -22.37 1.62 -12.22
N ALA A 573 -23.14 1.21 -13.24
CA ALA A 573 -23.80 -0.09 -13.24
C ALA A 573 -22.77 -1.24 -13.20
N VAL A 574 -21.68 -1.13 -13.97
CA VAL A 574 -20.57 -2.09 -13.94
C VAL A 574 -19.94 -2.16 -12.54
N LEU A 575 -19.56 -1.01 -11.96
CA LEU A 575 -18.92 -0.96 -10.64
C LEU A 575 -19.79 -1.52 -9.51
N ILE A 576 -21.11 -1.36 -9.60
CA ILE A 576 -22.06 -1.97 -8.64
C ILE A 576 -22.02 -3.49 -8.75
N LEU A 577 -22.12 -4.04 -9.97
CA LEU A 577 -22.12 -5.50 -10.18
C LEU A 577 -20.75 -6.12 -9.83
N GLU A 578 -19.66 -5.46 -10.20
CA GLU A 578 -18.29 -5.87 -9.87
C GLU A 578 -17.99 -5.83 -8.36
N SER A 579 -18.85 -5.24 -7.53
CA SER A 579 -18.69 -5.24 -6.07
C SER A 579 -18.65 -6.65 -5.48
N VAL A 580 -19.32 -7.63 -6.14
CA VAL A 580 -19.28 -9.04 -5.74
C VAL A 580 -17.86 -9.59 -5.88
N THR A 581 -17.27 -9.48 -7.07
CA THR A 581 -15.91 -9.94 -7.36
C THR A 581 -14.88 -9.15 -6.57
N PHE A 582 -15.05 -7.82 -6.48
CA PHE A 582 -14.18 -6.95 -5.69
C PHE A 582 -14.13 -7.36 -4.22
N ILE A 583 -15.27 -7.43 -3.51
CA ILE A 583 -15.28 -7.77 -2.08
C ILE A 583 -14.69 -9.17 -1.86
N ARG A 584 -15.00 -10.13 -2.74
CA ARG A 584 -14.42 -11.46 -2.67
C ARG A 584 -12.89 -11.40 -2.79
N MET A 585 -12.38 -10.75 -3.84
CA MET A 585 -10.94 -10.62 -4.07
C MET A 585 -10.24 -9.95 -2.89
N GLU A 586 -10.79 -8.85 -2.37
CA GLU A 586 -10.26 -8.14 -1.21
C GLU A 586 -10.20 -9.00 0.05
N CYS A 587 -11.28 -9.72 0.35
CA CYS A 587 -11.31 -10.64 1.49
C CYS A 587 -10.38 -11.86 1.31
N THR A 588 -10.01 -12.22 0.07
CA THR A 588 -9.05 -13.31 -0.18
C THR A 588 -7.58 -12.87 -0.22
N ARG A 589 -7.29 -11.57 -0.34
CA ARG A 589 -5.91 -11.05 -0.38
C ARG A 589 -5.13 -11.39 0.88
N LEU A 590 -5.76 -11.22 2.04
CA LEU A 590 -5.27 -11.72 3.31
C LEU A 590 -6.25 -12.81 3.79
N PRO A 591 -5.80 -14.02 4.16
CA PRO A 591 -6.68 -15.13 4.53
C PRO A 591 -7.32 -14.98 5.92
N VAL A 592 -7.61 -13.75 6.35
CA VAL A 592 -8.09 -13.41 7.69
C VAL A 592 -9.60 -13.15 7.75
N TYR A 593 -10.30 -13.22 6.62
CA TYR A 593 -11.75 -13.05 6.55
C TYR A 593 -12.44 -14.40 6.41
N GLU A 594 -13.50 -14.62 7.19
CA GLU A 594 -14.42 -15.74 7.00
C GLU A 594 -15.45 -15.43 5.91
N LEU A 595 -15.95 -16.45 5.22
CA LEU A 595 -16.97 -16.27 4.18
C LEU A 595 -18.22 -15.53 4.70
N GLY A 596 -18.62 -15.78 5.95
CA GLY A 596 -19.74 -15.07 6.57
C GLY A 596 -19.49 -13.55 6.75
N GLU A 597 -18.24 -13.15 6.99
CA GLU A 597 -17.86 -11.73 7.06
C GLU A 597 -17.88 -11.11 5.66
N THR A 598 -17.32 -11.79 4.66
CA THR A 598 -17.37 -11.38 3.25
C THR A 598 -18.80 -11.15 2.77
N VAL A 599 -19.72 -12.08 3.06
CA VAL A 599 -21.14 -11.95 2.76
C VAL A 599 -21.76 -10.74 3.48
N SER A 600 -21.46 -10.55 4.76
CA SER A 600 -21.97 -9.42 5.54
C SER A 600 -21.51 -8.06 4.99
N TYR A 601 -20.28 -7.96 4.49
CA TYR A 601 -19.77 -6.73 3.88
C TYR A 601 -20.43 -6.43 2.53
N LEU A 602 -20.65 -7.46 1.72
CA LEU A 602 -21.37 -7.33 0.45
C LEU A 602 -22.83 -6.95 0.66
N ASP A 603 -23.50 -7.55 1.65
CA ASP A 603 -24.88 -7.22 2.00
C ASP A 603 -25.02 -5.79 2.51
N ALA A 604 -24.10 -5.36 3.38
CA ALA A 604 -24.04 -3.97 3.85
C ALA A 604 -23.89 -2.98 2.68
N LEU A 605 -22.97 -3.26 1.75
CA LEU A 605 -22.77 -2.41 0.57
C LEU A 605 -24.01 -2.39 -0.34
N ALA A 606 -24.63 -3.54 -0.58
CA ALA A 606 -25.83 -3.65 -1.40
C ALA A 606 -27.01 -2.85 -0.81
N HIS A 607 -27.15 -2.83 0.51
CA HIS A 607 -28.14 -2.01 1.21
C HIS A 607 -27.82 -0.52 1.05
N ASP A 608 -26.57 -0.11 1.31
CA ASP A 608 -26.17 1.29 1.20
C ASP A 608 -26.32 1.81 -0.25
N LEU A 609 -26.08 0.98 -1.27
CA LEU A 609 -26.31 1.29 -2.68
C LEU A 609 -27.79 1.41 -3.04
N GLU A 610 -28.65 0.54 -2.50
CA GLU A 610 -30.12 0.68 -2.65
C GLU A 610 -30.62 1.99 -2.03
N ASP A 611 -30.05 2.39 -0.89
CA ASP A 611 -30.37 3.62 -0.18
C ASP A 611 -29.76 4.89 -0.83
N GLY A 612 -29.02 4.74 -1.93
CA GLY A 612 -28.53 5.87 -2.74
C GLY A 612 -27.06 6.27 -2.52
N LEU A 613 -26.21 5.36 -2.02
CA LEU A 613 -24.77 5.61 -1.93
C LEU A 613 -24.19 5.97 -3.31
N CYS A 614 -23.47 7.09 -3.39
CA CYS A 614 -22.80 7.49 -4.62
C CYS A 614 -21.68 6.50 -4.99
N VAL A 615 -21.61 6.07 -6.25
CA VAL A 615 -20.58 5.13 -6.72
C VAL A 615 -19.19 5.77 -6.69
N ASP A 616 -19.07 7.07 -6.95
CA ASP A 616 -17.81 7.80 -6.88
C ASP A 616 -17.20 7.75 -5.48
N ALA A 617 -18.05 7.79 -4.45
CA ALA A 617 -17.64 7.63 -3.05
C ALA A 617 -16.92 6.29 -2.82
N MET A 618 -17.31 5.24 -3.54
CA MET A 618 -16.66 3.94 -3.43
C MET A 618 -15.25 3.95 -3.98
N VAL A 619 -15.00 4.69 -5.06
CA VAL A 619 -13.67 4.84 -5.68
C VAL A 619 -12.76 5.65 -4.77
N SER A 620 -13.22 6.80 -4.26
CA SER A 620 -12.47 7.63 -3.31
C SER A 620 -12.09 6.83 -2.04
N ILE A 621 -13.06 6.17 -1.40
CA ILE A 621 -12.79 5.40 -0.17
C ILE A 621 -11.85 4.22 -0.41
N ARG A 622 -11.96 3.52 -1.55
CA ARG A 622 -11.04 2.43 -1.92
C ARG A 622 -9.57 2.89 -1.96
N SER A 623 -9.34 4.16 -2.24
CA SER A 623 -7.98 4.70 -2.36
C SER A 623 -7.31 5.09 -1.04
N LEU A 624 -7.99 4.96 0.11
CA LEU A 624 -7.43 5.19 1.44
C LEU A 624 -6.66 3.97 2.03
N GLU A 625 -6.53 2.88 1.29
CA GLU A 625 -5.82 1.65 1.70
C GLU A 625 -6.37 0.97 2.98
N LEU A 626 -7.55 1.39 3.45
CA LEU A 626 -8.22 0.82 4.62
C LEU A 626 -8.57 -0.67 4.40
N SER A 627 -8.58 -1.43 5.50
CA SER A 627 -9.19 -2.76 5.51
C SER A 627 -10.64 -2.72 4.99
N ILE A 628 -11.09 -3.80 4.34
CA ILE A 628 -12.42 -3.83 3.69
C ILE A 628 -13.54 -3.52 4.70
N SER A 629 -13.41 -3.98 5.96
CA SER A 629 -14.33 -3.71 7.06
C SER A 629 -14.48 -2.21 7.32
N SER A 630 -13.36 -1.48 7.45
CA SER A 630 -13.36 -0.04 7.69
C SER A 630 -13.83 0.74 6.47
N GLY A 631 -13.47 0.30 5.27
CA GLY A 631 -13.94 0.90 4.02
C GLY A 631 -15.47 0.82 3.86
N ILE A 632 -16.09 -0.30 4.25
CA ILE A 632 -17.56 -0.45 4.25
C ILE A 632 -18.22 0.47 5.28
N LEU A 633 -17.65 0.57 6.49
CA LEU A 633 -18.16 1.48 7.52
C LEU A 633 -18.08 2.95 7.09
N LEU A 634 -16.99 3.34 6.44
CA LEU A 634 -16.82 4.69 5.91
C LEU A 634 -17.80 4.99 4.76
N LYS A 635 -18.06 4.03 3.86
CA LYS A 635 -19.05 4.17 2.77
C LYS A 635 -20.46 4.38 3.33
N ARG A 636 -20.87 3.57 4.30
CA ARG A 636 -22.15 3.73 4.99
C ARG A 636 -22.28 5.12 5.61
N GLN A 637 -21.19 5.66 6.14
CA GLN A 637 -21.20 6.97 6.73
C GLN A 637 -21.21 8.10 5.69
N ALA A 638 -20.53 7.91 4.55
CA ALA A 638 -20.57 8.85 3.43
C ALA A 638 -21.99 9.00 2.85
N LEU A 639 -22.80 7.94 2.86
CA LEU A 639 -24.23 8.03 2.52
C LEU A 639 -24.98 9.02 3.43
N LYS A 640 -24.66 9.04 4.73
CA LYS A 640 -25.32 9.90 5.73
C LYS A 640 -24.71 11.30 5.80
N ASN A 641 -23.42 11.42 5.55
CA ASN A 641 -22.66 12.66 5.58
C ASN A 641 -21.66 12.72 4.41
N PRO A 642 -22.10 13.18 3.22
CA PRO A 642 -21.25 13.21 2.03
C PRO A 642 -19.98 14.08 2.16
N ALA A 643 -19.97 15.06 3.08
CA ALA A 643 -18.82 15.95 3.29
C ALA A 643 -17.54 15.21 3.73
N ILE A 644 -17.68 13.98 4.25
CA ILE A 644 -16.52 13.16 4.63
C ILE A 644 -15.66 12.76 3.43
N LEU A 645 -16.25 12.70 2.22
CA LEU A 645 -15.54 12.30 0.99
C LEU A 645 -14.53 13.34 0.55
N GLU A 646 -14.89 14.62 0.64
CA GLU A 646 -13.97 15.72 0.33
C GLU A 646 -12.76 15.70 1.28
N SER A 647 -12.99 15.46 2.56
CA SER A 647 -11.92 15.34 3.56
C SER A 647 -11.04 14.10 3.32
N ALA A 648 -11.64 12.98 2.91
CA ALA A 648 -10.92 11.76 2.56
C ALA A 648 -10.05 11.94 1.31
N ASP A 649 -10.57 12.58 0.26
CA ASP A 649 -9.85 12.83 -0.98
C ASP A 649 -8.70 13.84 -0.78
N ALA A 650 -8.94 14.90 0.00
CA ALA A 650 -7.89 15.85 0.38
C ALA A 650 -6.77 15.17 1.18
N PHE A 651 -7.13 14.33 2.16
CA PHE A 651 -6.17 13.56 2.93
C PHE A 651 -5.31 12.65 2.05
N ARG A 652 -5.95 11.90 1.15
CA ARG A 652 -5.25 11.03 0.19
C ARG A 652 -4.25 11.80 -0.66
N GLN A 653 -4.66 12.93 -1.24
CA GLN A 653 -3.78 13.77 -2.06
C GLN A 653 -2.57 14.30 -1.25
N SER A 654 -2.79 14.69 0.01
CA SER A 654 -1.72 15.11 0.90
C SER A 654 -0.75 13.97 1.23
N VAL A 655 -1.24 12.74 1.49
CA VAL A 655 -0.38 11.56 1.73
C VAL A 655 0.49 11.25 0.51
N ALA A 656 -0.10 11.18 -0.68
CA ALA A 656 0.63 10.93 -1.93
C ALA A 656 1.68 12.04 -2.18
N SER A 657 1.31 13.29 -1.87
CA SER A 657 2.23 14.41 -1.99
C SER A 657 3.41 14.29 -1.02
N PHE A 658 3.15 13.90 0.23
CA PHE A 658 4.14 13.75 1.29
C PHE A 658 5.05 12.53 1.10
N ARG A 659 4.57 11.38 0.60
CA ARG A 659 5.43 10.19 0.35
C ARG A 659 6.61 10.51 -0.58
N GLY A 660 6.48 11.49 -1.47
CA GLY A 660 7.57 11.98 -2.32
C GLY A 660 8.51 13.01 -1.69
N ILE A 661 8.39 13.31 -0.39
CA ILE A 661 9.20 14.32 0.31
C ILE A 661 10.69 13.95 0.35
N VAL A 662 11.00 12.65 0.38
CA VAL A 662 12.37 12.14 0.30
C VAL A 662 13.01 12.59 -1.02
N SER A 663 12.24 12.68 -2.10
CA SER A 663 12.74 13.06 -3.43
C SER A 663 12.46 14.52 -3.83
N GLY A 664 11.90 15.37 -2.95
CA GLY A 664 11.42 16.72 -3.28
C GLY A 664 12.30 17.88 -2.75
N GLY A 665 12.24 19.01 -3.46
CA GLY A 665 12.89 20.29 -3.09
C GLY A 665 12.30 20.99 -1.84
N ASP A 666 12.58 22.29 -1.66
CA ASP A 666 12.36 23.11 -0.44
C ASP A 666 10.92 23.24 0.12
N ALA A 667 9.95 22.44 -0.34
CA ALA A 667 8.55 22.48 0.08
C ALA A 667 8.22 21.59 1.29
N THR A 668 9.22 21.04 2.00
CA THR A 668 9.05 20.07 3.10
C THR A 668 8.09 20.55 4.19
N GLU A 669 8.22 21.81 4.64
CA GLU A 669 7.34 22.39 5.67
C GLU A 669 5.88 22.42 5.22
N ARG A 670 5.64 22.97 4.03
CA ARG A 670 4.30 23.10 3.46
C ARG A 670 3.63 21.74 3.29
N LEU A 671 4.35 20.73 2.79
CA LEU A 671 3.81 19.38 2.59
C LEU A 671 3.44 18.73 3.92
N THR A 672 4.26 18.94 4.96
CA THR A 672 4.00 18.38 6.28
C THR A 672 2.79 19.05 6.94
N GLN A 673 2.68 20.38 6.82
CA GLN A 673 1.50 21.13 7.28
C GLN A 673 0.22 20.70 6.55
N GLN A 674 0.27 20.57 5.21
CA GLN A 674 -0.87 20.12 4.40
C GLN A 674 -1.35 18.72 4.78
N LEU A 675 -0.43 17.79 5.08
CA LEU A 675 -0.76 16.46 5.56
C LEU A 675 -1.46 16.49 6.92
N ASN A 676 -0.90 17.26 7.83
CA ASN A 676 -1.41 17.46 9.19
C ASN A 676 -2.82 18.07 9.19
N ASP A 677 -3.04 19.13 8.41
CA ASP A 677 -4.35 19.80 8.30
C ASP A 677 -5.42 18.90 7.66
N ALA A 678 -5.05 18.16 6.62
CA ALA A 678 -5.96 17.24 5.96
C ALA A 678 -6.36 16.08 6.89
N TYR A 679 -5.40 15.54 7.66
CA TYR A 679 -5.70 14.53 8.67
C TYR A 679 -6.59 15.07 9.79
N LEU A 680 -6.32 16.27 10.30
CA LEU A 680 -7.12 16.89 11.37
C LEU A 680 -8.58 17.06 10.95
N THR A 681 -8.80 17.51 9.71
CA THR A 681 -10.12 17.69 9.11
C THR A 681 -10.84 16.34 8.98
N LEU A 682 -10.18 15.34 8.40
CA LEU A 682 -10.75 13.99 8.25
C LEU A 682 -11.06 13.35 9.60
N ARG A 683 -10.16 13.47 10.58
CA ARG A 683 -10.37 12.95 11.93
C ARG A 683 -11.58 13.59 12.61
N GLY A 684 -11.74 14.91 12.47
CA GLY A 684 -12.91 15.62 12.99
C GLY A 684 -14.21 15.02 12.45
N ALA A 685 -14.30 14.84 11.13
CA ALA A 685 -15.45 14.21 10.48
C ALA A 685 -15.68 12.76 10.93
N LEU A 686 -14.62 11.98 11.13
CA LEU A 686 -14.71 10.60 11.63
C LEU A 686 -15.19 10.53 13.09
N TYR A 687 -14.77 11.48 13.94
CA TYR A 687 -15.18 11.51 15.35
C TYR A 687 -16.64 11.91 15.52
N GLU A 688 -17.11 12.92 14.77
CA GLU A 688 -18.53 13.31 14.74
C GLU A 688 -19.43 12.15 14.34
N THR A 689 -18.89 11.20 13.58
CA THR A 689 -19.61 10.04 13.05
C THR A 689 -19.33 8.74 13.82
N SER A 690 -18.66 8.83 14.99
CA SER A 690 -18.32 7.68 15.85
C SER A 690 -17.44 6.61 15.17
N LEU A 691 -16.69 6.97 14.13
CA LEU A 691 -15.71 6.11 13.43
C LEU A 691 -14.30 6.27 14.00
N ILE A 692 -14.17 6.26 15.32
CA ILE A 692 -12.89 6.45 16.03
C ILE A 692 -11.86 5.38 15.62
N HIS A 693 -12.29 4.13 15.45
CA HIS A 693 -11.41 3.04 15.03
C HIS A 693 -10.81 3.26 13.63
N VAL A 694 -11.56 3.85 12.69
CA VAL A 694 -11.05 4.18 11.34
C VAL A 694 -10.01 5.29 11.44
N ALA A 695 -10.27 6.31 12.26
CA ALA A 695 -9.30 7.38 12.49
C ALA A 695 -7.99 6.84 13.10
N GLU A 696 -8.07 5.89 14.05
CA GLU A 696 -6.88 5.24 14.62
C GLU A 696 -6.13 4.37 13.59
N GLN A 697 -6.82 3.68 12.67
CA GLN A 697 -6.16 2.97 11.55
C GLN A 697 -5.39 3.93 10.64
N ILE A 698 -6.01 5.06 10.28
CA ILE A 698 -5.37 6.11 9.48
C ILE A 698 -4.18 6.70 10.24
N ARG A 699 -4.33 6.93 11.55
CA ARG A 699 -3.26 7.40 12.42
C ARG A 699 -2.05 6.46 12.40
N GLY A 700 -2.27 5.14 12.53
CA GLY A 700 -1.20 4.14 12.45
C GLY A 700 -0.46 4.19 11.12
N SER A 701 -1.20 4.29 10.01
CA SER A 701 -0.62 4.42 8.66
C SER A 701 0.22 5.69 8.50
N LEU A 702 -0.21 6.80 9.10
CA LEU A 702 0.54 8.06 9.11
C LEU A 702 1.83 8.00 9.94
N ILE A 703 1.80 7.35 11.10
CA ILE A 703 2.98 7.15 11.95
C ILE A 703 4.10 6.47 11.15
N GLU A 704 3.77 5.41 10.42
CA GLU A 704 4.74 4.71 9.57
C GLU A 704 5.16 5.52 8.35
N THR A 705 4.24 6.32 7.79
CA THR A 705 4.57 7.24 6.69
C THR A 705 5.61 8.28 7.15
N TYR A 706 5.47 8.82 8.36
CA TYR A 706 6.44 9.73 8.97
C TYR A 706 7.77 9.04 9.29
N ASP A 707 7.73 7.86 9.92
CA ASP A 707 8.92 7.10 10.31
C ASP A 707 9.78 6.78 9.09
N ALA A 708 9.20 6.18 8.07
CA ALA A 708 9.96 5.73 6.92
C ALA A 708 10.36 6.90 5.98
N SER A 709 9.60 7.99 5.92
CA SER A 709 10.07 9.22 5.26
C SER A 709 11.29 9.83 5.98
N SER A 710 11.26 9.85 7.31
CA SER A 710 12.38 10.32 8.14
C SER A 710 13.61 9.41 7.98
N LYS A 711 13.44 8.09 7.99
CA LYS A 711 14.52 7.11 7.71
C LYS A 711 15.13 7.31 6.32
N GLY A 712 14.30 7.53 5.29
CA GLY A 712 14.79 7.81 3.94
C GLY A 712 15.67 9.07 3.86
N LEU A 713 15.25 10.16 4.49
CA LEU A 713 16.03 11.41 4.56
C LEU A 713 17.31 11.26 5.40
N LEU A 714 17.24 10.54 6.52
CA LEU A 714 18.41 10.26 7.36
C LEU A 714 19.42 9.35 6.64
N GLY A 715 18.97 8.33 5.92
CA GLY A 715 19.82 7.44 5.12
C GLY A 715 20.68 8.21 4.13
N ARG A 716 20.12 9.19 3.43
CA ARG A 716 20.88 10.07 2.53
C ARG A 716 21.87 10.97 3.25
N THR A 717 21.49 11.48 4.42
CA THR A 717 22.41 12.26 5.26
C THR A 717 23.65 11.44 5.61
N VAL A 718 23.46 10.17 5.97
CA VAL A 718 24.55 9.26 6.36
C VAL A 718 25.38 8.80 5.15
N GLU A 719 24.74 8.43 4.04
CA GLU A 719 25.44 7.87 2.88
C GLU A 719 26.12 8.94 2.01
N GLU A 720 25.52 10.12 1.89
CA GLU A 720 25.91 11.15 0.92
C GLU A 720 26.46 12.42 1.59
N GLY A 721 26.32 12.56 2.93
CA GLY A 721 26.74 13.75 3.66
C GLY A 721 25.88 14.99 3.37
N ASP A 722 24.65 14.81 2.89
CA ASP A 722 23.79 15.91 2.45
C ASP A 722 23.16 16.69 3.62
N VAL A 723 23.67 17.91 3.83
CA VAL A 723 23.15 18.88 4.81
C VAL A 723 21.68 19.24 4.56
N THR A 724 21.26 19.23 3.30
CA THR A 724 19.89 19.60 2.92
C THR A 724 18.91 18.51 3.36
N SER A 725 19.24 17.24 3.09
CA SER A 725 18.49 16.08 3.59
C SER A 725 18.43 16.06 5.13
N TYR A 726 19.51 16.43 5.81
CA TYR A 726 19.48 16.51 7.29
C TYR A 726 18.51 17.58 7.80
N ARG A 727 18.50 18.77 7.19
CA ARG A 727 17.53 19.83 7.55
C ARG A 727 16.10 19.39 7.29
N ARG A 728 15.84 18.78 6.13
CA ARG A 728 14.51 18.24 5.78
C ARG A 728 14.08 17.16 6.78
N TYR A 729 14.99 16.29 7.19
CA TYR A 729 14.76 15.27 8.22
C TYR A 729 14.32 15.90 9.56
N LEU A 730 15.01 16.95 10.03
CA LEU A 730 14.62 17.68 11.24
C LEU A 730 13.22 18.33 11.09
N MET A 731 12.91 18.90 9.93
CA MET A 731 11.60 19.51 9.64
C MET A 731 10.46 18.48 9.62
N VAL A 732 10.69 17.30 9.05
CA VAL A 732 9.70 16.21 9.07
C VAL A 732 9.44 15.74 10.49
N MET A 733 10.47 15.58 11.32
CA MET A 733 10.29 15.26 12.74
C MET A 733 9.54 16.36 13.50
N GLN A 734 9.78 17.63 13.18
CA GLN A 734 9.06 18.75 13.77
C GLN A 734 7.56 18.66 13.47
N GLY A 735 7.19 18.43 12.21
CA GLY A 735 5.79 18.26 11.84
C GLY A 735 5.17 16.94 12.33
N TRP A 736 5.97 15.89 12.55
CA TRP A 736 5.53 14.69 13.25
C TRP A 736 5.18 14.99 14.72
N ILE A 737 5.97 15.80 15.42
CA ILE A 737 5.62 16.24 16.78
C ILE A 737 4.29 17.03 16.77
N GLU A 738 4.11 17.92 15.79
CA GLU A 738 2.85 18.68 15.64
C GLU A 738 1.65 17.76 15.42
N PHE A 739 1.80 16.73 14.60
CA PHE A 739 0.80 15.66 14.44
C PHE A 739 0.49 14.95 15.76
N LEU A 740 1.50 14.60 16.57
CA LEU A 740 1.31 13.95 17.86
C LEU A 740 0.62 14.85 18.89
N CYS A 741 0.81 16.17 18.76
CA CYS A 741 0.12 17.17 19.56
C CYS A 741 -1.34 17.39 19.15
N MET A 742 -1.80 16.81 18.04
CA MET A 742 -3.22 16.82 17.68
C MET A 742 -3.99 15.88 18.60
N GLY A 743 -4.52 16.38 19.72
CA GLY A 743 -5.33 15.60 20.65
C GLY A 743 -5.12 16.02 22.11
N SER A 744 -5.75 15.30 23.04
CA SER A 744 -5.50 15.53 24.46
C SER A 744 -4.20 14.85 24.88
N LEU A 745 -3.19 15.65 25.24
CA LEU A 745 -1.95 15.19 25.84
C LEU A 745 -2.01 15.34 27.37
N SER A 746 -1.29 14.48 28.08
CA SER A 746 -1.01 14.72 29.51
C SER A 746 -0.04 15.90 29.67
N GLU A 747 -0.03 16.57 30.83
CA GLU A 747 0.93 17.65 31.11
C GLU A 747 2.38 17.17 30.94
N ARG A 748 2.65 15.91 31.34
CA ARG A 748 3.94 15.23 31.15
C ARG A 748 4.31 15.17 29.67
N ASP A 749 3.46 14.58 28.85
CA ASP A 749 3.80 14.33 27.44
C ASP A 749 3.90 15.64 26.65
N ALA A 750 3.05 16.63 26.97
CA ALA A 750 3.12 17.97 26.39
C ALA A 750 4.46 18.66 26.69
N ALA A 751 4.94 18.60 27.93
CA ALA A 751 6.23 19.17 28.31
C ALA A 751 7.41 18.48 27.60
N VAL A 752 7.37 17.15 27.46
CA VAL A 752 8.42 16.39 26.77
C VAL A 752 8.45 16.72 25.28
N LEU A 753 7.31 16.71 24.59
CA LEU A 753 7.24 17.04 23.17
C LEU A 753 7.67 18.49 22.90
N GLN A 754 7.35 19.43 23.80
CA GLN A 754 7.86 20.80 23.72
C GLN A 754 9.39 20.86 23.86
N CYS A 755 9.97 20.07 24.76
CA CYS A 755 11.43 19.96 24.91
C CYS A 755 12.08 19.43 23.61
N PHE A 756 11.47 18.41 23.02
CA PHE A 756 11.90 17.85 21.73
C PHE A 756 11.89 18.88 20.60
N GLN A 757 10.86 19.72 20.50
CA GLN A 757 10.83 20.81 19.52
C GLN A 757 11.96 21.83 19.72
N ILE A 758 12.31 22.15 20.98
CA ILE A 758 13.44 23.04 21.28
C ILE A 758 14.76 22.42 20.78
N TRP A 759 14.97 21.13 21.02
CA TRP A 759 16.16 20.42 20.59
C TRP A 759 16.29 20.30 19.07
N LEU A 760 15.19 20.05 18.35
CA LEU A 760 15.17 20.05 16.88
C LEU A 760 15.57 21.40 16.28
N ARG A 761 15.08 22.51 16.86
CA ARG A 761 15.49 23.86 16.44
C ARG A 761 16.98 24.09 16.68
N GLN A 762 17.51 23.66 17.82
CA GLN A 762 18.95 23.78 18.12
C GLN A 762 19.82 23.02 17.11
N TRP A 763 19.43 21.79 16.71
CA TRP A 763 20.19 21.03 15.70
C TRP A 763 20.12 21.63 14.30
N THR A 764 19.12 22.46 14.00
CA THR A 764 18.97 23.08 12.67
C THR A 764 20.11 24.05 12.35
N ASP A 765 20.63 24.71 13.40
CA ASP A 765 21.70 25.72 13.32
C ASP A 765 23.11 25.14 13.56
N GLU A 766 23.22 23.84 13.82
CA GLU A 766 24.47 23.14 14.14
C GLU A 766 24.99 22.30 12.96
N ALA A 767 26.24 21.86 13.07
CA ALA A 767 26.82 20.89 12.12
C ALA A 767 26.17 19.50 12.29
N ILE A 768 26.15 18.72 11.20
CA ILE A 768 25.67 17.34 11.21
C ILE A 768 26.52 16.53 12.22
N PRO A 769 25.90 15.74 13.11
CA PRO A 769 26.63 14.84 14.01
C PRO A 769 27.53 13.84 13.25
N ASP A 770 28.71 13.56 13.78
CA ASP A 770 29.65 12.57 13.20
C ASP A 770 29.11 11.13 13.27
N SER A 771 28.11 10.87 14.11
CA SER A 771 27.47 9.57 14.29
C SER A 771 25.99 9.70 14.62
N PHE A 772 25.19 8.84 13.99
CA PHE A 772 23.76 8.66 14.25
C PHE A 772 23.45 7.34 14.98
N GLU A 773 24.47 6.72 15.58
CA GLU A 773 24.25 5.55 16.44
C GLU A 773 23.34 5.92 17.62
N ILE A 774 22.44 4.99 17.96
CA ILE A 774 21.52 5.11 19.08
C ILE A 774 21.90 4.08 20.14
N LYS A 775 21.91 4.50 21.42
CA LYS A 775 21.92 3.57 22.55
C LYS A 775 20.50 3.10 22.84
N ASP A 776 20.37 1.95 23.49
CA ASP A 776 19.04 1.49 23.92
C ASP A 776 18.42 2.50 24.88
N ARG A 777 17.30 3.08 24.44
CA ARG A 777 16.56 4.10 25.17
C ARG A 777 15.09 3.78 25.01
N ASN A 778 14.43 3.63 26.16
CA ASN A 778 13.00 3.40 26.23
C ASN A 778 12.29 4.74 26.36
N TRP A 779 11.29 4.96 25.50
CA TRP A 779 10.52 6.21 25.48
C TRP A 779 9.94 6.58 26.85
N ARG A 780 9.49 5.61 27.66
CA ARG A 780 8.84 5.87 28.94
C ARG A 780 9.82 6.44 29.96
N PHE A 781 10.97 5.78 30.14
CA PHE A 781 12.00 6.25 31.08
C PHE A 781 12.53 7.63 30.69
N GLU A 782 12.77 7.85 29.39
CA GLU A 782 13.24 9.15 28.89
C GLU A 782 12.19 10.25 29.11
N PHE A 783 10.92 9.98 28.83
CA PHE A 783 9.83 10.93 29.07
C PHE A 783 9.66 11.25 30.57
N ASP A 784 9.77 10.24 31.45
CA ASP A 784 9.71 10.43 32.90
C ASP A 784 10.90 11.26 33.42
N ALA A 785 12.11 10.95 32.96
CA ALA A 785 13.32 11.68 33.34
C ALA A 785 13.24 13.17 32.93
N ILE A 786 12.74 13.45 31.72
CA ILE A 786 12.56 14.82 31.22
C ILE A 786 11.48 15.56 32.02
N ALA A 787 10.35 14.93 32.29
CA ALA A 787 9.23 15.57 32.98
C ALA A 787 9.50 15.85 34.46
N VAL A 788 10.31 15.04 35.13
CA VAL A 788 10.67 15.21 36.56
C VAL A 788 11.87 16.15 36.74
N SER A 789 12.62 16.45 35.68
CA SER A 789 13.79 17.32 35.74
C SER A 789 13.43 18.73 36.22
N ARG A 790 14.08 19.18 37.29
CA ARG A 790 13.96 20.56 37.81
C ARG A 790 14.90 21.55 37.10
N GLU A 791 15.86 21.03 36.34
CA GLU A 791 16.78 21.79 35.49
C GLU A 791 16.41 21.59 34.01
N THR A 792 16.92 22.44 33.11
CA THR A 792 16.74 22.24 31.66
C THR A 792 17.34 20.88 31.28
N PRO A 793 16.55 19.91 30.79
CA PRO A 793 17.05 18.58 30.47
C PRO A 793 18.16 18.66 29.41
N GLY A 794 19.23 17.89 29.59
CA GLY A 794 20.31 17.81 28.61
C GLY A 794 19.81 17.24 27.29
N ARG A 795 20.12 17.92 26.18
CA ARG A 795 19.81 17.42 24.83
C ARG A 795 20.62 16.17 24.51
N TYR A 796 20.02 15.25 23.76
CA TYR A 796 20.71 14.05 23.25
C TYR A 796 21.86 14.38 22.28
N GLU A 797 22.68 13.38 22.02
CA GLU A 797 23.84 13.41 21.14
C GLU A 797 23.50 13.69 19.67
N ASN A 798 22.39 13.13 19.18
CA ASN A 798 21.93 13.29 17.80
C ASN A 798 20.40 13.19 17.73
N ALA A 799 19.83 13.66 16.62
CA ALA A 799 18.38 13.70 16.42
C ALA A 799 17.76 12.32 16.11
N HIS A 800 18.57 11.31 15.75
CA HIS A 800 18.08 9.95 15.50
C HIS A 800 17.62 9.26 16.80
N VAL A 801 18.21 9.60 17.94
CA VAL A 801 17.68 9.20 19.25
C VAL A 801 16.23 9.67 19.43
N LEU A 802 15.97 10.95 19.13
CA LEU A 802 14.64 11.54 19.24
C LEU A 802 13.65 10.90 18.27
N HIS A 803 14.04 10.67 17.02
CA HIS A 803 13.24 9.94 16.03
C HIS A 803 12.79 8.57 16.56
N ASN A 804 13.71 7.75 17.06
CA ASN A 804 13.37 6.44 17.62
C ASN A 804 12.41 6.57 18.83
N LEU A 805 12.60 7.56 19.70
CA LEU A 805 11.69 7.80 20.82
C LEU A 805 10.30 8.25 20.34
N LEU A 806 10.21 9.10 19.31
CA LEU A 806 8.95 9.51 18.69
C LEU A 806 8.22 8.31 18.09
N HIS A 807 8.91 7.44 17.35
CA HIS A 807 8.31 6.24 16.76
C HIS A 807 7.76 5.31 17.85
N GLN A 808 8.58 5.01 18.86
CA GLN A 808 8.17 4.17 20.00
C GLN A 808 6.96 4.76 20.74
N TYR A 809 6.99 6.06 21.05
CA TYR A 809 5.88 6.74 21.73
C TYR A 809 4.61 6.75 20.86
N SER A 810 4.74 7.03 19.56
CA SER A 810 3.63 7.05 18.61
C SER A 810 2.92 5.70 18.54
N LEU A 811 3.68 4.61 18.40
CA LEU A 811 3.15 3.25 18.39
C LEU A 811 2.61 2.82 19.76
N ALA A 812 3.23 3.28 20.85
CA ALA A 812 2.73 3.01 22.21
C ALA A 812 1.35 3.65 22.45
N GLY A 813 1.10 4.82 21.87
CA GLY A 813 -0.18 5.54 21.94
C GLY A 813 -1.28 5.00 21.03
N LEU A 814 -0.96 4.16 20.04
CA LEU A 814 -1.93 3.61 19.10
C LEU A 814 -2.89 2.64 19.81
N GLN A 815 -4.20 2.83 19.61
CA GLN A 815 -5.25 2.01 20.19
C GLN A 815 -6.22 1.51 19.13
N LEU A 816 -5.82 0.45 18.41
CA LEU A 816 -6.72 -0.26 17.52
C LEU A 816 -7.64 -1.19 18.34
N ASP A 817 -8.94 -0.90 18.32
CA ASP A 817 -9.95 -1.74 18.96
C ASP A 817 -10.11 -3.06 18.19
N THR A 818 -9.64 -4.14 18.80
CA THR A 818 -9.62 -5.48 18.21
C THR A 818 -11.02 -6.04 17.96
N LEU A 819 -12.07 -5.50 18.60
CA LEU A 819 -13.44 -5.95 18.39
C LEU A 819 -13.97 -5.67 16.98
N TYR A 820 -13.43 -4.65 16.31
CA TYR A 820 -13.79 -4.30 14.93
C TYR A 820 -12.95 -5.03 13.87
N LEU A 821 -11.96 -5.82 14.30
CA LEU A 821 -11.13 -6.61 13.39
C LEU A 821 -11.81 -7.94 13.02
N PRO A 822 -11.45 -8.57 11.89
CA PRO A 822 -11.98 -9.88 11.52
C PRO A 822 -11.70 -10.95 12.57
N ARG A 823 -12.58 -11.94 12.70
CA ARG A 823 -12.51 -12.97 13.74
C ARG A 823 -11.17 -13.72 13.78
N ARG A 824 -10.60 -14.02 12.61
CA ARG A 824 -9.31 -14.70 12.51
C ARG A 824 -8.14 -13.82 12.96
N VAL A 825 -8.21 -12.50 12.75
CA VAL A 825 -7.24 -11.54 13.29
C VAL A 825 -7.37 -11.48 14.81
N GLN A 826 -8.60 -11.41 15.34
CA GLN A 826 -8.83 -11.47 16.79
C GLN A 826 -8.26 -12.77 17.40
N ALA A 827 -8.41 -13.91 16.71
CA ALA A 827 -7.85 -15.17 17.17
C ALA A 827 -6.32 -15.18 17.15
N LEU A 828 -5.68 -14.61 16.12
CA LEU A 828 -4.22 -14.48 16.05
C LEU A 828 -3.68 -13.54 17.13
N GLU A 829 -4.30 -12.38 17.33
CA GLU A 829 -3.92 -11.44 18.38
C GLU A 829 -4.03 -12.09 19.76
N ARG A 830 -5.18 -12.73 20.07
CA ARG A 830 -5.37 -13.45 21.34
C ARG A 830 -4.33 -14.55 21.53
N PHE A 831 -4.01 -15.32 20.48
CA PHE A 831 -2.98 -16.33 20.56
C PHE A 831 -1.60 -15.73 20.85
N CYS A 832 -1.23 -14.65 20.17
CA CYS A 832 0.02 -13.92 20.43
C CYS A 832 0.08 -13.32 21.84
N SER A 833 -1.07 -12.93 22.40
CA SER A 833 -1.22 -12.42 23.77
C SER A 833 -1.05 -13.47 24.86
N THR A 834 -1.15 -14.76 24.54
CA THR A 834 -0.96 -15.82 25.55
C THR A 834 0.43 -15.75 26.18
N PHE A 835 0.48 -15.91 27.51
CA PHE A 835 1.69 -15.92 28.33
C PHE A 835 2.53 -14.64 28.31
N SER A 836 1.96 -13.50 27.90
CA SER A 836 2.59 -12.19 28.04
C SER A 836 1.85 -11.30 29.03
N SER A 837 2.60 -10.62 29.90
CA SER A 837 2.03 -9.62 30.81
C SER A 837 1.74 -8.28 30.12
N ARG A 838 2.25 -8.12 28.91
CA ARG A 838 2.06 -6.95 28.06
C ARG A 838 1.05 -7.28 26.97
N SER A 839 0.21 -6.32 26.61
CA SER A 839 -0.81 -6.51 25.58
C SER A 839 -0.17 -6.62 24.19
N THR A 840 -0.48 -7.68 23.45
CA THR A 840 -0.25 -7.71 22.00
C THR A 840 -1.02 -6.57 21.36
N LYS A 841 -0.41 -5.96 20.35
CA LYS A 841 -1.05 -4.88 19.60
C LYS A 841 -1.09 -5.25 18.14
N VAL A 842 -2.25 -5.09 17.53
CA VAL A 842 -2.32 -4.92 16.09
C VAL A 842 -1.84 -3.49 15.83
N LEU A 843 -0.70 -3.34 15.15
CA LEU A 843 -0.14 -2.02 14.84
C LEU A 843 -0.75 -1.46 13.56
N ARG A 844 -0.98 -2.32 12.57
CA ARG A 844 -1.52 -1.92 11.27
C ARG A 844 -2.47 -2.97 10.76
N PHE A 845 -3.56 -2.51 10.15
CA PHE A 845 -4.46 -3.37 9.41
C PHE A 845 -5.01 -2.64 8.19
N GLU A 846 -4.35 -2.88 7.07
CA GLU A 846 -4.58 -2.27 5.77
C GLU A 846 -5.04 -3.32 4.77
N ARG A 847 -5.32 -2.90 3.54
CA ARG A 847 -5.80 -3.76 2.45
C ARG A 847 -4.88 -4.98 2.16
N GLU A 848 -3.56 -4.78 2.24
CA GLU A 848 -2.56 -5.81 1.91
C GLU A 848 -1.57 -6.07 3.06
N LEU A 849 -1.83 -5.55 4.26
CA LEU A 849 -0.90 -5.66 5.37
C LEU A 849 -1.64 -5.84 6.70
N LEU A 850 -1.21 -6.84 7.46
CA LEU A 850 -1.55 -6.99 8.87
C LEU A 850 -0.25 -7.05 9.65
N GLU A 851 -0.11 -6.18 10.65
CA GLU A 851 1.04 -6.19 11.55
C GLU A 851 0.60 -6.42 12.99
N ILE A 852 1.17 -7.45 13.62
CA ILE A 852 0.94 -7.82 15.01
C ILE A 852 2.25 -7.74 15.76
N GLN A 853 2.36 -6.78 16.68
CA GLN A 853 3.47 -6.67 17.60
C GLN A 853 3.33 -7.70 18.72
N ILE A 854 4.36 -8.50 18.91
CA ILE A 854 4.48 -9.45 20.00
C ILE A 854 5.27 -8.80 21.13
N PRO A 855 4.66 -8.58 22.30
CA PRO A 855 5.35 -7.97 23.40
C PRO A 855 6.16 -9.04 24.14
N MET A 856 7.48 -8.97 23.99
CA MET A 856 8.45 -9.81 24.68
C MET A 856 9.15 -8.92 25.72
N GLY A 857 9.34 -9.40 26.96
CA GLY A 857 9.74 -8.54 28.09
C GLY A 857 10.91 -7.58 27.80
N THR A 858 11.95 -8.08 27.13
CA THR A 858 13.20 -7.36 26.80
C THR A 858 13.52 -7.32 25.30
N HIS A 859 12.66 -7.88 24.44
CA HIS A 859 12.92 -8.07 23.01
C HIS A 859 11.78 -7.49 22.19
N LYS A 860 12.05 -7.09 20.94
CA LYS A 860 10.99 -6.71 20.00
C LYS A 860 10.82 -7.82 18.97
N ALA A 861 9.58 -8.27 18.81
CA ALA A 861 9.20 -9.11 17.68
C ALA A 861 7.87 -8.64 17.09
N SER A 862 7.76 -8.69 15.76
CA SER A 862 6.54 -8.36 15.03
C SER A 862 6.30 -9.39 13.95
N TYR A 863 5.04 -9.77 13.76
CA TYR A 863 4.59 -10.48 12.57
C TYR A 863 4.02 -9.47 11.58
N VAL A 864 4.53 -9.49 10.36
CA VAL A 864 3.99 -8.74 9.22
C VAL A 864 3.47 -9.75 8.20
N PHE A 865 2.17 -9.72 7.94
CA PHE A 865 1.50 -10.56 6.96
C PHE A 865 1.15 -9.74 5.73
N THR A 866 1.60 -10.19 4.57
CA THR A 866 1.22 -9.67 3.25
C THR A 866 0.65 -10.81 2.40
N PRO A 867 0.01 -10.55 1.24
CA PRO A 867 -0.61 -11.59 0.42
C PRO A 867 0.34 -12.72 0.00
N ARG A 868 1.65 -12.43 -0.10
CA ARG A 868 2.66 -13.38 -0.60
C ARG A 868 3.76 -13.71 0.40
N GLN A 869 3.81 -13.06 1.56
CA GLN A 869 4.89 -13.24 2.51
C GLN A 869 4.41 -13.08 3.95
N VAL A 870 4.95 -13.91 4.84
CA VAL A 870 4.95 -13.66 6.28
C VAL A 870 6.37 -13.34 6.71
N SER A 871 6.56 -12.16 7.29
CA SER A 871 7.84 -11.70 7.80
C SER A 871 7.80 -11.57 9.31
N VAL A 872 8.90 -11.98 9.94
CA VAL A 872 9.12 -11.86 11.38
C VAL A 872 10.46 -11.22 11.62
N GLU A 873 10.45 -10.17 12.41
CA GLU A 873 11.65 -9.58 12.97
C GLU A 873 11.78 -10.04 14.42
N TRP A 874 12.99 -10.46 14.82
CA TRP A 874 13.28 -10.79 16.21
C TRP A 874 14.66 -10.21 16.58
N THR A 875 14.73 -9.49 17.70
CA THR A 875 15.94 -8.75 18.11
C THR A 875 16.48 -9.18 19.47
N GLU A 876 17.80 -9.31 19.57
CA GLU A 876 18.51 -9.30 20.86
C GLU A 876 18.47 -7.89 21.48
N PRO A 877 18.71 -7.73 22.79
CA PRO A 877 18.89 -6.44 23.40
C PRO A 877 20.15 -5.75 22.83
N PRO A 878 20.19 -4.42 22.71
CA PRO A 878 21.30 -3.72 22.05
C PRO A 878 22.65 -3.85 22.78
N ASP A 879 22.67 -4.24 24.05
CA ASP A 879 23.89 -4.46 24.85
C ASP A 879 24.45 -5.89 24.73
N CYS A 880 23.83 -6.78 23.94
CA CYS A 880 24.29 -8.15 23.75
C CYS A 880 25.55 -8.23 22.86
N PRO A 881 26.71 -8.69 23.39
CA PRO A 881 27.94 -8.76 22.61
C PRO A 881 27.91 -9.95 21.63
N GLY A 882 28.55 -9.82 20.46
CA GLY A 882 28.51 -10.85 19.40
C GLY A 882 29.07 -12.23 19.76
N ARG A 883 29.76 -12.37 20.90
CA ARG A 883 30.22 -13.66 21.45
C ARG A 883 29.18 -14.37 22.33
N GLU A 884 28.08 -13.70 22.65
CA GLU A 884 27.01 -14.15 23.57
C GLU A 884 25.63 -14.18 22.89
N ILE A 885 25.61 -14.46 21.58
CA ILE A 885 24.40 -14.55 20.74
C ILE A 885 23.97 -16.01 20.51
N ALA A 886 24.27 -16.90 21.45
CA ALA A 886 23.99 -18.34 21.33
C ALA A 886 22.52 -18.65 21.03
N ARG A 887 21.59 -17.81 21.50
CA ARG A 887 20.16 -17.95 21.20
C ARG A 887 19.84 -17.72 19.73
N ILE A 888 20.33 -16.65 19.11
CA ILE A 888 20.16 -16.44 17.67
C ILE A 888 20.74 -17.63 16.90
N LEU A 889 21.95 -18.08 17.26
CA LEU A 889 22.59 -19.23 16.62
C LEU A 889 21.74 -20.50 16.75
N ALA A 890 21.13 -20.73 17.92
CA ALA A 890 20.20 -21.84 18.12
C ALA A 890 18.93 -21.69 17.27
N PHE A 891 18.33 -20.49 17.22
CA PHE A 891 17.17 -20.20 16.40
C PHE A 891 17.45 -20.44 14.92
N GLU A 892 18.61 -20.04 14.41
CA GLU A 892 19.03 -20.34 13.03
C GLU A 892 19.01 -21.85 12.75
N VAL A 893 19.50 -22.68 13.68
CA VAL A 893 19.46 -24.14 13.53
C VAL A 893 18.02 -24.67 13.55
N PHE A 894 17.17 -24.19 14.46
CA PHE A 894 15.76 -24.59 14.49
C PHE A 894 15.06 -24.19 13.19
N LEU A 895 15.23 -22.96 12.74
CA LEU A 895 14.62 -22.44 11.52
C LEU A 895 15.14 -23.17 10.28
N ASP A 896 16.41 -23.54 10.21
CA ASP A 896 16.96 -24.37 9.12
C ASP A 896 16.30 -25.77 9.09
N ARG A 897 16.00 -26.34 10.26
CA ARG A 897 15.24 -27.60 10.33
C ARG A 897 13.78 -27.43 9.98
N LEU A 898 13.16 -26.33 10.39
CA LEU A 898 11.79 -25.99 9.99
C LEU A 898 11.69 -25.81 8.48
N ARG A 899 12.68 -25.15 7.86
CA ARG A 899 12.79 -25.04 6.41
C ARG A 899 12.78 -26.42 5.74
N THR A 900 13.57 -27.35 6.26
CA THR A 900 13.69 -28.70 5.72
C THR A 900 12.45 -29.56 5.97
N TRP A 901 11.79 -29.40 7.11
CA TRP A 901 10.75 -30.34 7.56
C TRP A 901 9.31 -29.88 7.30
N MET A 902 9.08 -28.56 7.25
CA MET A 902 7.75 -27.96 7.35
C MET A 902 7.55 -26.81 6.35
N PHE A 903 8.57 -25.96 6.13
CA PHE A 903 8.43 -24.71 5.36
C PHE A 903 9.56 -24.54 4.32
N PRO A 904 9.54 -25.25 3.17
CA PRO A 904 10.62 -25.22 2.18
C PRO A 904 11.02 -23.82 1.70
N GLU A 905 10.06 -22.90 1.60
CA GLU A 905 10.26 -21.50 1.14
C GLU A 905 10.75 -20.54 2.24
N LEU A 906 11.08 -21.05 3.43
CA LEU A 906 11.58 -20.26 4.54
C LEU A 906 12.98 -19.73 4.23
N THR A 907 13.17 -18.43 4.41
CA THR A 907 14.47 -17.75 4.33
C THR A 907 14.78 -17.08 5.66
N ILE A 908 16.06 -17.06 6.01
CA ILE A 908 16.54 -16.59 7.31
C ILE A 908 17.76 -15.73 7.05
N ARG A 909 17.81 -14.55 7.66
CA ARG A 909 18.95 -13.65 7.62
C ARG A 909 19.22 -13.10 9.01
N ARG A 910 20.44 -13.30 9.49
CA ARG A 910 20.95 -12.63 10.69
C ARG A 910 21.88 -11.50 10.27
N GLU A 911 21.68 -10.34 10.87
CA GLU A 911 22.57 -9.19 10.69
C GLU A 911 22.61 -8.33 11.96
N GLN A 912 23.67 -7.54 12.12
CA GLN A 912 23.72 -6.52 13.15
C GLN A 912 23.25 -5.20 12.54
N VAL A 913 22.05 -4.75 12.93
CA VAL A 913 21.44 -3.51 12.47
C VAL A 913 21.60 -2.48 13.59
N MET A 914 22.36 -1.42 13.34
CA MET A 914 22.54 -0.31 14.31
C MET A 914 23.00 -0.80 15.70
N GLY A 915 23.89 -1.80 15.75
CA GLY A 915 24.40 -2.38 17.00
C GLY A 915 23.57 -3.54 17.55
N THR A 916 22.32 -3.71 17.12
CA THR A 916 21.42 -4.76 17.57
C THR A 916 21.46 -5.99 16.66
N TRP A 917 21.66 -7.17 17.24
CA TRP A 917 21.55 -8.42 16.48
C TRP A 917 20.10 -8.72 16.16
N THR A 918 19.80 -8.79 14.86
CA THR A 918 18.45 -8.98 14.34
C THR A 918 18.40 -10.24 13.50
N LEU A 919 17.36 -11.05 13.74
CA LEU A 919 17.02 -12.23 12.98
C LEU A 919 15.76 -11.94 12.15
N PHE A 920 15.94 -11.86 10.83
CA PHE A 920 14.85 -11.75 9.87
C PHE A 920 14.45 -13.14 9.40
N ILE A 921 13.17 -13.46 9.59
CA ILE A 921 12.58 -14.74 9.20
C ILE A 921 11.50 -14.43 8.18
N ARG A 922 11.61 -14.95 6.96
CA ARG A 922 10.61 -14.70 5.91
C ARG A 922 10.14 -16.00 5.31
N LEU A 923 8.84 -16.17 5.25
CA LEU A 923 8.18 -17.31 4.62
C LEU A 923 7.40 -16.79 3.41
N ASN A 924 7.70 -17.30 2.21
CA ASN A 924 7.02 -16.92 0.97
C ASN A 924 5.95 -17.96 0.56
N ALA A 925 4.85 -17.51 -0.05
CA ALA A 925 3.81 -18.38 -0.55
C ALA A 925 4.34 -19.25 -1.71
N GLN A 926 3.85 -20.48 -1.84
CA GLN A 926 4.26 -21.37 -2.92
C GLN A 926 3.49 -21.05 -4.22
N GLY A 927 4.23 -20.73 -5.28
CA GLY A 927 3.64 -20.46 -6.59
C GLY A 927 2.87 -19.14 -6.63
N SER A 928 1.73 -19.12 -7.34
CA SER A 928 0.91 -17.92 -7.54
C SER A 928 -0.26 -17.78 -6.56
N GLU A 929 -0.55 -18.80 -5.75
CA GLU A 929 -1.69 -18.82 -4.83
C GLU A 929 -1.34 -18.11 -3.50
N PRO A 930 -2.28 -17.37 -2.89
CA PRO A 930 -2.10 -16.76 -1.58
C PRO A 930 -2.10 -17.81 -0.45
N TRP A 931 -1.66 -17.40 0.73
CA TRP A 931 -1.68 -18.22 1.95
C TRP A 931 -3.09 -18.70 2.32
N ASP A 932 -3.19 -19.93 2.84
CA ASP A 932 -4.34 -20.30 3.68
C ASP A 932 -4.12 -19.83 5.13
N TYR A 933 -5.21 -19.59 5.84
CA TYR A 933 -5.19 -19.20 7.24
C TYR A 933 -4.54 -20.25 8.13
N GLU A 934 -4.82 -21.54 7.89
CA GLU A 934 -4.26 -22.59 8.72
C GLU A 934 -2.74 -22.69 8.55
N ASP A 935 -2.19 -22.43 7.36
CA ASP A 935 -0.75 -22.36 7.12
C ASP A 935 -0.13 -21.18 7.87
N LEU A 936 -0.76 -20.00 7.78
CA LEU A 936 -0.34 -18.79 8.48
C LEU A 936 -0.35 -19.01 10.00
N LYS A 937 -1.46 -19.51 10.54
CA LYS A 937 -1.61 -19.85 11.95
C LYS A 937 -0.58 -20.90 12.38
N HIS A 938 -0.34 -21.92 11.56
CA HIS A 938 0.65 -22.93 11.85
C HIS A 938 2.06 -22.35 11.94
N PHE A 939 2.44 -21.47 11.01
CA PHE A 939 3.70 -20.74 11.06
C PHE A 939 3.83 -19.92 12.35
N VAL A 940 2.81 -19.13 12.69
CA VAL A 940 2.76 -18.34 13.94
C VAL A 940 2.93 -19.23 15.17
N VAL A 941 2.26 -20.37 15.25
CA VAL A 941 2.40 -21.31 16.38
C VAL A 941 3.82 -21.84 16.48
N VAL A 942 4.43 -22.22 15.35
CA VAL A 942 5.79 -22.78 15.31
C VAL A 942 6.83 -21.75 15.74
N THR A 943 6.78 -20.53 15.19
CA THR A 943 7.71 -19.46 15.58
C THR A 943 7.46 -18.99 17.00
N ARG A 944 6.19 -18.96 17.45
CA ARG A 944 5.85 -18.63 18.84
C ARG A 944 6.45 -19.63 19.83
N LEU A 945 6.50 -20.93 19.52
CA LEU A 945 7.21 -21.92 20.35
C LEU A 945 8.70 -21.58 20.52
N LEU A 946 9.37 -21.10 19.46
CA LEU A 946 10.78 -20.67 19.54
C LEU A 946 10.92 -19.43 20.43
N PHE A 947 10.06 -18.45 20.20
CA PHE A 947 10.07 -17.18 20.89
C PHE A 947 9.70 -17.31 22.36
N ASP A 948 8.78 -18.20 22.71
CA ASP A 948 8.40 -18.46 24.10
C ASP A 948 9.58 -18.91 24.98
N ALA A 949 10.66 -19.39 24.37
CA ALA A 949 11.89 -19.71 25.08
C ALA A 949 12.88 -18.54 25.26
N SER A 950 12.48 -17.31 24.94
CA SER A 950 13.34 -16.13 25.01
C SER A 950 13.68 -15.69 26.44
N TYR A 951 13.07 -16.25 27.49
CA TYR A 951 13.30 -15.80 28.86
C TYR A 951 14.50 -16.45 29.54
N ASP A 952 15.04 -17.55 28.99
CA ASP A 952 15.95 -18.46 29.71
C ASP A 952 17.36 -18.60 29.08
N PHE A 953 17.65 -17.87 27.99
CA PHE A 953 18.91 -18.05 27.26
C PHE A 953 19.51 -16.78 26.63
N SER A 954 19.31 -15.62 27.26
CA SER A 954 19.97 -14.36 26.88
C SER A 954 21.41 -14.31 27.40
N TYR A 955 22.31 -13.62 26.69
CA TYR A 955 23.72 -13.40 27.07
C TYR A 955 24.54 -14.69 27.33
N VAL A 956 24.23 -15.78 26.63
CA VAL A 956 25.01 -17.01 26.74
C VAL A 956 26.04 -17.11 25.63
N ALA A 957 27.26 -17.51 26.02
CA ALA A 957 28.40 -17.69 25.16
C ALA A 957 28.10 -18.67 24.00
N ASN A 958 28.55 -18.32 22.79
CA ASN A 958 28.29 -19.06 21.56
C ASN A 958 28.71 -20.54 21.65
N GLU A 959 29.76 -20.85 22.41
CA GLU A 959 30.28 -22.21 22.59
C GLU A 959 29.24 -23.17 23.21
N ALA A 960 28.25 -22.63 23.94
CA ALA A 960 27.19 -23.43 24.56
C ALA A 960 26.31 -24.17 23.53
N VAL A 961 26.27 -23.69 22.28
CA VAL A 961 25.47 -24.29 21.19
C VAL A 961 26.34 -24.88 20.07
N ASP A 962 27.65 -25.00 20.30
CA ASP A 962 28.57 -25.60 19.34
C ASP A 962 28.20 -27.06 19.04
N GLY A 963 28.16 -27.37 17.74
CA GLY A 963 27.81 -28.70 17.26
C GLY A 963 26.32 -29.05 17.41
N PHE A 964 25.44 -28.07 17.67
CA PHE A 964 24.00 -28.30 17.81
C PHE A 964 23.36 -28.76 16.49
N ALA A 965 23.72 -28.12 15.37
CA ALA A 965 23.18 -28.43 14.04
C ALA A 965 23.37 -29.91 13.65
N GLU A 966 24.54 -30.47 13.92
CA GLU A 966 24.90 -31.86 13.62
C GLU A 966 24.20 -32.86 14.53
N ARG A 967 23.61 -32.43 15.66
CA ARG A 967 22.98 -33.32 16.65
C ARG A 967 21.46 -33.23 16.64
N PHE A 968 20.92 -32.17 16.07
CA PHE A 968 19.49 -31.93 15.94
C PHE A 968 19.04 -32.16 14.50
N HIS A 969 18.95 -33.43 14.07
CA HIS A 969 18.57 -33.81 12.71
C HIS A 969 17.82 -35.16 12.68
N GLY A 970 17.11 -35.44 11.59
CA GLY A 970 16.42 -36.72 11.40
C GLY A 970 14.93 -36.73 11.79
N SER A 971 14.25 -37.83 11.46
CA SER A 971 12.78 -37.97 11.59
C SER A 971 12.28 -37.99 13.04
N GLU A 972 13.08 -38.51 13.97
CA GLU A 972 12.73 -38.52 15.40
C GLU A 972 12.61 -37.10 15.96
N TRP A 973 13.56 -36.21 15.61
CA TRP A 973 13.50 -34.81 16.01
C TRP A 973 12.37 -34.05 15.33
N LYS A 974 12.08 -34.36 14.06
CA LYS A 974 10.88 -33.84 13.38
C LYS A 974 9.61 -34.19 14.17
N ALA A 975 9.48 -35.45 14.62
CA ALA A 975 8.34 -35.89 15.41
C ALA A 975 8.25 -35.18 16.77
N ILE A 976 9.36 -35.07 17.52
CA ILE A 976 9.41 -34.38 18.81
C ILE A 976 8.96 -32.92 18.66
N LEU A 977 9.53 -32.19 17.68
CA LEU A 977 9.20 -30.79 17.45
C LEU A 977 7.73 -30.62 17.04
N THR A 978 7.24 -31.48 16.15
CA THR A 978 5.82 -31.48 15.73
C THR A 978 4.88 -31.65 16.93
N THR A 979 5.23 -32.54 17.87
CA THR A 979 4.41 -32.75 19.08
C THR A 979 4.45 -31.53 20.00
N LEU A 980 5.62 -30.91 20.20
CA LEU A 980 5.73 -29.69 21.03
C LEU A 980 4.94 -28.52 20.43
N VAL A 981 4.97 -28.36 19.10
CA VAL A 981 4.17 -27.36 18.37
C VAL A 981 2.67 -27.61 18.59
N ARG A 982 2.21 -28.86 18.46
CA ARG A 982 0.82 -29.22 18.73
C ARG A 982 0.41 -28.97 20.18
N HIS A 983 1.30 -29.25 21.12
CA HIS A 983 1.08 -28.96 22.53
C HIS A 983 0.91 -27.46 22.75
N ARG A 984 1.81 -26.63 22.18
CA ARG A 984 1.72 -25.17 22.27
C ARG A 984 0.42 -24.59 21.69
N ALA A 985 -0.06 -25.16 20.58
CA ALA A 985 -1.25 -24.69 19.87
C ALA A 985 -2.54 -24.73 20.72
N VAL A 986 -2.62 -25.63 21.70
CA VAL A 986 -3.82 -25.87 22.51
C VAL A 986 -3.71 -25.33 23.93
N LEU A 987 -2.61 -24.67 24.29
CA LEU A 987 -2.48 -24.04 25.60
C LEU A 987 -3.20 -22.69 25.64
N GLU A 988 -4.00 -22.47 26.68
CA GLU A 988 -4.74 -21.21 26.90
C GLU A 988 -4.56 -20.69 28.34
N ASP A 989 -4.44 -19.37 28.48
CA ASP A 989 -4.39 -18.66 29.76
C ASP A 989 -5.40 -17.50 29.85
N ALA A 990 -6.37 -17.43 28.93
CA ALA A 990 -7.33 -16.33 28.84
C ALA A 990 -8.20 -16.13 30.11
N SER A 991 -8.42 -17.18 30.91
CA SER A 991 -9.16 -17.07 32.18
C SER A 991 -8.36 -16.39 33.28
N GLN A 992 -7.03 -16.54 33.24
CA GLN A 992 -6.08 -16.03 34.20
C GLN A 992 -4.66 -16.21 33.66
N TYR A 993 -3.92 -15.10 33.60
CA TYR A 993 -2.53 -15.07 33.17
C TYR A 993 -1.68 -16.14 33.87
N VAL A 994 -0.90 -16.87 33.07
CA VAL A 994 0.15 -17.79 33.56
C VAL A 994 1.48 -17.21 33.11
N ALA A 995 2.38 -16.91 34.03
CA ALA A 995 3.71 -16.46 33.62
C ALA A 995 4.46 -17.61 32.92
N LEU A 996 5.04 -17.33 31.76
CA LEU A 996 5.64 -18.36 30.92
C LEU A 996 6.74 -19.15 31.63
N HIS A 997 7.57 -18.49 32.46
CA HIS A 997 8.63 -19.12 33.25
C HIS A 997 8.11 -20.16 34.28
N ALA A 998 6.81 -20.12 34.61
CA ALA A 998 6.18 -21.14 35.46
C ALA A 998 5.88 -22.45 34.69
N LEU A 999 5.97 -22.44 33.36
CA LEU A 999 5.74 -23.61 32.51
C LEU A 999 7.09 -24.22 32.08
N PRO A 1000 7.24 -25.55 32.08
CA PRO A 1000 8.42 -26.22 31.53
C PRO A 1000 8.79 -25.86 30.09
N MET A 1001 7.82 -25.37 29.31
CA MET A 1001 7.99 -24.98 27.91
C MET A 1001 8.95 -23.77 27.74
N SER A 1002 9.06 -22.90 28.74
CA SER A 1002 9.88 -21.67 28.65
C SER A 1002 11.37 -21.94 28.52
N SER A 1003 11.85 -23.11 28.92
CA SER A 1003 13.26 -23.51 28.87
C SER A 1003 13.53 -24.55 27.80
N THR A 1004 12.50 -25.09 27.13
CA THR A 1004 12.65 -26.27 26.25
C THR A 1004 13.61 -26.05 25.08
N VAL A 1005 13.51 -24.91 24.39
CA VAL A 1005 14.40 -24.61 23.25
C VAL A 1005 15.85 -24.47 23.72
N ALA A 1006 16.06 -23.74 24.82
CA ALA A 1006 17.37 -23.56 25.45
C ALA A 1006 17.96 -24.91 25.91
N ALA A 1007 17.15 -25.75 26.56
CA ALA A 1007 17.53 -27.06 27.04
C ALA A 1007 17.89 -28.02 25.89
N ILE A 1008 17.15 -27.99 24.78
CA ILE A 1008 17.46 -28.77 23.57
C ILE A 1008 18.75 -28.28 22.91
N ALA A 1009 18.98 -26.97 22.86
CA ALA A 1009 20.16 -26.39 22.23
C ALA A 1009 21.44 -26.69 23.02
N GLN A 1010 21.42 -26.50 24.34
CA GLN A 1010 22.59 -26.60 25.20
C GLN A 1010 22.86 -28.02 25.71
N SER A 1011 21.83 -28.74 26.16
CA SER A 1011 22.03 -29.97 26.93
C SER A 1011 21.98 -31.23 26.08
N ARG A 1012 23.13 -31.92 25.99
CA ARG A 1012 23.20 -33.27 25.41
C ARG A 1012 22.34 -34.26 26.20
N THR A 1013 22.22 -34.09 27.51
CA THR A 1013 21.45 -34.98 28.39
C THR A 1013 19.95 -34.88 28.10
N VAL A 1014 19.43 -33.65 27.94
CA VAL A 1014 18.03 -33.38 27.56
C VAL A 1014 17.73 -33.94 26.16
N ARG A 1015 18.63 -33.71 25.19
CA ARG A 1015 18.51 -34.31 23.85
C ARG A 1015 18.39 -35.83 23.91
N GLY A 1016 19.24 -36.48 24.69
CA GLY A 1016 19.19 -37.93 24.90
C GLY A 1016 17.92 -38.38 25.64
N LEU A 1017 17.38 -37.57 26.55
CA LEU A 1017 16.14 -37.85 27.28
C LEU A 1017 14.96 -37.91 26.31
N PHE A 1018 14.74 -36.87 25.49
CA PHE A 1018 13.64 -36.85 24.52
C PHE A 1018 13.67 -38.05 23.57
N LEU A 1019 14.84 -38.35 22.99
CA LEU A 1019 14.98 -39.49 22.07
C LEU A 1019 14.70 -40.83 22.75
N ARG A 1020 15.14 -41.04 24.00
CA ARG A 1020 14.85 -42.28 24.74
C ARG A 1020 13.38 -42.38 25.09
N CYS A 1021 12.75 -41.30 25.55
CA CYS A 1021 11.32 -41.28 25.84
C CYS A 1021 10.49 -41.55 24.59
N LEU A 1022 10.82 -40.94 23.45
CA LEU A 1022 10.16 -41.20 22.17
C LEU A 1022 10.25 -42.68 21.79
N ARG A 1023 11.45 -43.27 21.87
CA ARG A 1023 11.68 -44.67 21.46
C ARG A 1023 11.08 -45.72 22.39
N ARG A 1024 10.99 -45.43 23.69
CA ARG A 1024 10.57 -46.39 24.73
C ARG A 1024 9.14 -46.19 25.23
N GLY A 1025 8.49 -45.09 24.86
CA GLY A 1025 7.07 -44.86 25.12
C GLY A 1025 6.73 -44.33 26.52
N PHE A 1026 5.42 -44.30 26.79
CA PHE A 1026 4.79 -43.68 27.97
C PHE A 1026 5.36 -44.18 29.30
N ASP A 1027 5.32 -45.50 29.55
CA ASP A 1027 5.73 -46.10 30.84
C ASP A 1027 7.18 -45.78 31.21
N TYR A 1028 8.07 -45.79 30.22
CA TYR A 1028 9.47 -45.43 30.43
C TYR A 1028 9.63 -43.95 30.81
N CYS A 1029 8.93 -43.05 30.11
CA CYS A 1029 8.96 -41.63 30.40
C CYS A 1029 8.38 -41.35 31.80
N ARG A 1030 7.29 -42.01 32.17
CA ARG A 1030 6.69 -41.94 33.51
C ARG A 1030 7.64 -42.45 34.60
N GLY A 1031 8.28 -43.59 34.38
CA GLY A 1031 9.28 -44.14 35.30
C GLY A 1031 10.47 -43.21 35.53
N LEU A 1032 10.91 -42.48 34.50
CA LEU A 1032 11.94 -41.44 34.65
C LEU A 1032 11.47 -40.28 35.51
N ILE A 1033 10.23 -39.81 35.33
CA ILE A 1033 9.63 -38.73 36.11
C ILE A 1033 9.56 -39.13 37.59
N ASP A 1034 9.05 -40.33 37.88
CA ASP A 1034 9.00 -40.87 39.25
C ASP A 1034 10.39 -41.00 39.86
N GLY A 1035 11.37 -41.48 39.08
CA GLY A 1035 12.76 -41.60 39.52
C GLY A 1035 13.41 -40.25 39.87
N TYR A 1036 13.24 -39.23 39.02
CA TYR A 1036 13.75 -37.89 39.30
C TYR A 1036 13.03 -37.22 40.47
N ALA A 1037 11.71 -37.37 40.57
CA ALA A 1037 10.93 -36.82 41.68
C ALA A 1037 11.30 -37.46 43.02
N HIS A 1038 11.57 -38.77 43.03
CA HIS A 1038 12.05 -39.47 44.22
C HIS A 1038 13.45 -38.98 44.63
N TRP A 1039 14.37 -38.88 43.67
CA TRP A 1039 15.72 -38.39 43.92
C TRP A 1039 15.75 -36.97 44.49
N LEU A 1040 14.96 -36.05 43.92
CA LEU A 1040 14.86 -34.66 44.40
C LEU A 1040 14.28 -34.54 45.81
N ASN A 1041 13.54 -35.55 46.29
CA ASN A 1041 13.01 -35.59 47.65
C ASN A 1041 14.01 -36.16 48.67
N GLU A 1042 14.98 -36.97 48.24
CA GLU A 1042 15.93 -37.65 49.14
C GLU A 1042 17.26 -36.88 49.31
N GLU A 1043 17.66 -36.07 48.33
CA GLU A 1043 18.93 -35.33 48.32
C GLU A 1043 18.76 -33.85 48.70
N ALA A 1044 19.71 -33.29 49.46
CA ALA A 1044 19.66 -31.89 49.91
C ALA A 1044 19.85 -30.89 48.75
N GLU A 1045 19.22 -29.71 48.84
CA GLU A 1045 19.25 -28.61 47.83
C GLU A 1045 20.66 -28.12 47.44
N ASP A 1046 21.71 -28.51 48.18
CA ASP A 1046 23.09 -28.01 48.04
C ASP A 1046 23.97 -28.83 47.07
N ASP A 1047 23.41 -29.83 46.39
CA ASP A 1047 24.13 -30.55 45.33
C ASP A 1047 24.12 -29.75 44.01
N ARG A 1048 25.29 -29.58 43.39
CA ARG A 1048 25.47 -28.84 42.12
C ARG A 1048 24.67 -29.44 40.96
N LEU A 1049 24.08 -30.63 41.15
CA LEU A 1049 23.28 -31.36 40.17
C LEU A 1049 21.76 -31.14 40.32
N TRP A 1050 21.28 -30.52 41.41
CA TRP A 1050 19.85 -30.37 41.66
C TRP A 1050 19.14 -29.64 40.52
N SER A 1051 19.67 -28.50 40.08
CA SER A 1051 19.09 -27.70 38.98
C SER A 1051 19.06 -28.47 37.65
N GLU A 1052 20.10 -29.23 37.32
CA GLU A 1052 20.13 -30.06 36.11
C GLU A 1052 19.06 -31.17 36.17
N ARG A 1053 18.93 -31.85 37.32
CA ARG A 1053 17.94 -32.93 37.51
C ARG A 1053 16.51 -32.41 37.52
N TYR A 1054 16.27 -31.26 38.15
CA TYR A 1054 14.97 -30.61 38.12
C TYR A 1054 14.59 -30.20 36.69
N GLU A 1055 15.54 -29.70 35.89
CA GLU A 1055 15.30 -29.39 34.49
C GLU A 1055 15.00 -30.65 33.66
N LEU A 1056 15.69 -31.77 33.91
CA LEU A 1056 15.36 -33.06 33.28
C LEU A 1056 13.95 -33.55 33.66
N LEU A 1057 13.54 -33.37 34.91
CA LEU A 1057 12.18 -33.66 35.37
C LEU A 1057 11.14 -32.77 34.66
N ARG A 1058 11.40 -31.46 34.55
CA ARG A 1058 10.54 -30.51 33.83
C ARG A 1058 10.37 -30.91 32.37
N GLN A 1059 11.46 -31.17 31.65
CA GLN A 1059 11.41 -31.54 30.23
C GLN A 1059 10.78 -32.91 30.00
N ALA A 1060 11.00 -33.90 30.88
CA ALA A 1060 10.31 -35.19 30.80
C ALA A 1060 8.79 -35.05 31.02
N SER A 1061 8.39 -34.23 32.00
CA SER A 1061 6.97 -33.97 32.31
C SER A 1061 6.25 -33.29 31.15
N LEU A 1062 6.89 -32.27 30.53
CA LEU A 1062 6.39 -31.64 29.31
C LEU A 1062 6.27 -32.65 28.17
N PHE A 1063 7.31 -33.47 27.94
CA PHE A 1063 7.30 -34.45 26.85
C PHE A 1063 6.14 -35.45 26.97
N LEU A 1064 5.92 -35.97 28.17
CA LEU A 1064 4.85 -36.90 28.48
C LEU A 1064 3.49 -36.24 28.26
N ALA A 1065 3.29 -35.03 28.79
CA ALA A 1065 2.06 -34.26 28.62
C ALA A 1065 1.78 -33.87 27.17
N ALA A 1066 2.83 -33.69 26.35
CA ALA A 1066 2.70 -33.35 24.95
C ALA A 1066 2.37 -34.56 24.06
N ASN A 1067 2.97 -35.74 24.30
CA ASN A 1067 2.77 -36.93 23.46
C ASN A 1067 1.55 -37.77 23.85
N TRP A 1068 1.24 -37.87 25.15
CA TRP A 1068 0.21 -38.76 25.68
C TRP A 1068 -0.72 -38.04 26.66
N PRO A 1069 -1.41 -36.97 26.23
CA PRO A 1069 -2.17 -36.11 27.13
C PRO A 1069 -3.31 -36.84 27.86
N LYS A 1070 -4.01 -37.75 27.17
CA LYS A 1070 -5.17 -38.47 27.73
C LYS A 1070 -4.74 -39.57 28.69
N GLU A 1071 -3.71 -40.31 28.32
CA GLU A 1071 -3.11 -41.36 29.15
C GLU A 1071 -2.53 -40.74 30.43
N ALA A 1072 -1.83 -39.60 30.30
CA ALA A 1072 -1.29 -38.87 31.44
C ALA A 1072 -2.39 -38.35 32.39
N LEU A 1073 -3.49 -37.84 31.85
CA LEU A 1073 -4.64 -37.42 32.66
C LEU A 1073 -5.29 -38.60 33.38
N SER A 1074 -5.47 -39.73 32.69
CA SER A 1074 -6.02 -40.95 33.28
C SER A 1074 -5.15 -41.49 34.41
N GLU A 1075 -3.83 -41.49 34.22
CA GLU A 1075 -2.85 -41.91 35.23
C GLU A 1075 -2.90 -41.00 36.46
N LEU A 1076 -2.94 -39.68 36.27
CA LEU A 1076 -3.07 -38.72 37.37
C LEU A 1076 -4.39 -38.91 38.15
N ALA A 1077 -5.50 -39.17 37.45
CA ALA A 1077 -6.79 -39.40 38.09
C ALA A 1077 -6.84 -40.71 38.89
N GLY A 1078 -6.04 -41.72 38.52
CA GLY A 1078 -5.95 -43.01 39.20
C GLY A 1078 -4.97 -43.08 40.38
N ARG A 1079 -4.13 -42.05 40.58
CA ARG A 1079 -3.10 -42.05 41.65
C ARG A 1079 -3.66 -41.69 43.02
N ALA A 1080 -3.18 -42.40 44.04
CA ALA A 1080 -3.46 -42.10 45.45
C ALA A 1080 -2.41 -41.18 46.10
N VAL A 1081 -1.16 -41.23 45.63
CA VAL A 1081 -0.03 -40.45 46.16
C VAL A 1081 0.61 -39.65 45.03
N PHE A 1082 0.82 -38.35 45.29
CA PHE A 1082 1.31 -37.38 44.31
C PHE A 1082 2.69 -36.86 44.70
N ASN A 1083 3.55 -36.65 43.70
CA ASN A 1083 4.89 -36.08 43.85
C ASN A 1083 5.06 -34.79 43.02
N VAL A 1084 6.26 -34.18 43.07
CA VAL A 1084 6.56 -32.95 42.31
C VAL A 1084 6.46 -33.15 40.79
N GLY A 1085 6.76 -34.34 40.28
CA GLY A 1085 6.57 -34.68 38.87
C GLY A 1085 5.10 -34.68 38.45
N ASP A 1086 4.20 -35.14 39.34
CA ASP A 1086 2.75 -35.09 39.09
C ASP A 1086 2.23 -33.65 39.00
N ASP A 1087 2.72 -32.74 39.85
CA ASP A 1087 2.36 -31.32 39.80
C ASP A 1087 2.86 -30.65 38.51
N LEU A 1088 4.06 -31.02 38.03
CA LEU A 1088 4.60 -30.54 36.75
C LEU A 1088 3.83 -31.08 35.54
N ILE A 1089 3.42 -32.35 35.56
CA ILE A 1089 2.54 -32.90 34.52
C ILE A 1089 1.20 -32.16 34.53
N ALA A 1090 0.60 -31.95 35.71
CA ALA A 1090 -0.65 -31.21 35.85
C ALA A 1090 -0.54 -29.77 35.32
N ALA A 1091 0.57 -29.08 35.60
CA ALA A 1091 0.85 -27.74 35.08
C ALA A 1091 0.91 -27.70 33.54
N CYS A 1092 1.46 -28.74 32.90
CA CYS A 1092 1.51 -28.87 31.43
C CYS A 1092 0.18 -29.33 30.82
N LEU A 1093 -0.62 -30.14 31.54
CA LEU A 1093 -1.85 -30.74 31.00
C LEU A 1093 -3.07 -29.85 31.18
N PHE A 1094 -3.27 -29.27 32.36
CA PHE A 1094 -4.59 -28.76 32.74
C PHE A 1094 -4.96 -27.50 31.96
N LYS A 1095 -3.98 -26.74 31.47
CA LYS A 1095 -4.18 -25.57 30.60
C LYS A 1095 -4.43 -25.90 29.13
N ARG A 1096 -4.52 -27.19 28.77
CA ARG A 1096 -4.86 -27.58 27.40
C ARG A 1096 -6.38 -27.50 27.16
N SER A 1097 -6.78 -26.73 26.16
CA SER A 1097 -8.18 -26.55 25.80
C SER A 1097 -8.85 -27.85 25.34
N ASP A 1098 -8.09 -28.75 24.69
CA ASP A 1098 -8.57 -30.06 24.23
C ASP A 1098 -8.87 -31.07 25.35
N LEU A 1099 -8.46 -30.78 26.60
CA LEU A 1099 -8.75 -31.60 27.78
C LEU A 1099 -9.80 -30.98 28.71
N ALA A 1100 -10.35 -29.80 28.40
CA ALA A 1100 -11.24 -29.08 29.29
C ALA A 1100 -12.48 -29.89 29.72
N ASP A 1101 -13.10 -30.63 28.78
CA ASP A 1101 -14.25 -31.47 29.09
C ASP A 1101 -13.91 -32.68 29.95
N ASP A 1102 -12.75 -33.30 29.73
CA ASP A 1102 -12.30 -34.44 30.52
C ASP A 1102 -11.93 -34.00 31.95
N LEU A 1103 -11.31 -32.82 32.11
CA LEU A 1103 -11.07 -32.22 33.42
C LEU A 1103 -12.37 -31.90 34.16
N ARG A 1104 -13.39 -31.36 33.48
CA ARG A 1104 -14.72 -31.13 34.08
C ARG A 1104 -15.32 -32.42 34.62
N LYS A 1105 -15.22 -33.54 33.89
CA LYS A 1105 -15.69 -34.86 34.35
C LYS A 1105 -14.94 -35.31 35.60
N VAL A 1106 -13.61 -35.13 35.64
CA VAL A 1106 -12.79 -35.47 36.81
C VAL A 1106 -13.20 -34.65 38.03
N VAL A 1107 -13.45 -33.35 37.89
CA VAL A 1107 -13.94 -32.50 39.00
C VAL A 1107 -15.29 -32.98 39.51
N THR A 1108 -16.24 -33.28 38.62
CA THR A 1108 -17.58 -33.74 39.03
C THR A 1108 -17.58 -35.10 39.72
N ALA A 1109 -16.61 -35.97 39.42
CA ALA A 1109 -16.47 -37.29 40.04
C ALA A 1109 -15.60 -37.28 41.31
N GLY A 1110 -14.85 -36.20 41.54
CA GLY A 1110 -13.84 -36.10 42.59
C GLY A 1110 -14.37 -35.71 43.97
N SER A 1111 -13.50 -35.84 44.98
CA SER A 1111 -13.76 -35.36 46.34
C SER A 1111 -13.62 -33.84 46.41
N SER A 1112 -14.40 -33.20 47.31
CA SER A 1112 -14.30 -31.78 47.64
C SER A 1112 -13.10 -31.43 48.54
N THR A 1113 -12.13 -32.32 48.74
CA THR A 1113 -10.95 -32.06 49.57
C THR A 1113 -9.83 -31.39 48.77
N LEU A 1114 -9.19 -30.35 49.30
CA LEU A 1114 -8.09 -29.61 48.67
C LEU A 1114 -6.75 -30.38 48.70
N SER A 1115 -6.77 -31.66 48.33
CA SER A 1115 -5.58 -32.53 48.27
C SER A 1115 -5.63 -33.41 47.02
N GLY A 1116 -4.48 -33.96 46.63
CA GLY A 1116 -4.36 -34.79 45.43
C GLY A 1116 -4.87 -34.11 44.16
N MET A 1117 -5.63 -34.85 43.34
CA MET A 1117 -6.14 -34.38 42.05
C MET A 1117 -6.99 -33.10 42.16
N SER A 1118 -7.95 -33.05 43.09
CA SER A 1118 -8.80 -31.86 43.31
C SER A 1118 -7.96 -30.64 43.69
N GLY A 1119 -6.92 -30.82 44.52
CA GLY A 1119 -5.97 -29.74 44.85
C GLY A 1119 -5.19 -29.22 43.65
N MET A 1120 -4.69 -30.11 42.78
CA MET A 1120 -3.96 -29.71 41.57
C MET A 1120 -4.87 -28.95 40.58
N ILE A 1121 -6.12 -29.41 40.39
CA ILE A 1121 -7.07 -28.73 39.50
C ILE A 1121 -7.37 -27.31 40.00
N VAL A 1122 -7.59 -27.14 41.32
CA VAL A 1122 -7.80 -25.82 41.94
C VAL A 1122 -6.57 -24.92 41.75
N ARG A 1123 -5.35 -25.48 41.83
CA ARG A 1123 -4.11 -24.72 41.68
C ARG A 1123 -3.87 -24.23 40.25
N HIS A 1124 -4.06 -25.10 39.26
CA HIS A 1124 -3.64 -24.85 37.88
C HIS A 1124 -4.77 -24.38 36.96
N THR A 1125 -6.02 -24.70 37.27
CA THR A 1125 -7.22 -24.39 36.45
C THR A 1125 -8.42 -24.03 37.34
N PRO A 1126 -8.35 -22.91 38.07
CA PRO A 1126 -9.40 -22.52 39.02
C PRO A 1126 -10.77 -22.31 38.36
N GLU A 1127 -10.81 -21.88 37.09
CA GLU A 1127 -12.05 -21.75 36.33
C GLU A 1127 -12.84 -23.07 36.21
N ILE A 1128 -12.16 -24.20 36.00
CA ILE A 1128 -12.77 -25.53 35.90
C ILE A 1128 -13.20 -26.01 37.30
N ALA A 1129 -12.37 -25.78 38.32
CA ALA A 1129 -12.70 -26.12 39.69
C ALA A 1129 -13.98 -25.41 40.16
N VAL A 1130 -14.07 -24.09 39.95
CA VAL A 1130 -15.24 -23.28 40.32
C VAL A 1130 -16.52 -23.74 39.60
N ALA A 1131 -16.42 -24.07 38.31
CA ALA A 1131 -17.57 -24.55 37.54
C ALA A 1131 -18.12 -25.88 38.09
N GLY A 1132 -17.27 -26.75 38.62
CA GLY A 1132 -17.68 -28.05 39.18
C GLY A 1132 -18.09 -28.02 40.65
N THR A 1133 -17.44 -27.21 41.50
CA THR A 1133 -17.69 -27.17 42.96
C THR A 1133 -18.56 -26.02 43.42
N GLY A 1134 -18.75 -25.00 42.59
CA GLY A 1134 -19.38 -23.73 42.96
C GLY A 1134 -18.40 -22.75 43.63
N ALA A 1135 -18.69 -21.45 43.48
CA ALA A 1135 -17.82 -20.36 43.94
C ALA A 1135 -17.70 -20.27 45.47
N SER A 1136 -18.83 -20.23 46.18
CA SER A 1136 -18.84 -20.08 47.65
C SER A 1136 -18.25 -21.29 48.38
N PRO A 1137 -18.60 -22.55 48.05
CA PRO A 1137 -18.01 -23.72 48.70
C PRO A 1137 -16.49 -23.79 48.53
N LEU A 1138 -15.98 -23.47 47.33
CA LEU A 1138 -14.54 -23.44 47.08
C LEU A 1138 -13.86 -22.29 47.85
N ALA A 1139 -14.46 -21.10 47.85
CA ALA A 1139 -13.94 -19.95 48.59
C ALA A 1139 -13.79 -20.25 50.09
N SER A 1140 -14.79 -20.87 50.72
CA SER A 1140 -14.72 -21.24 52.14
C SER A 1140 -13.60 -22.22 52.46
N GLN A 1141 -13.28 -23.15 51.55
CA GLN A 1141 -12.16 -24.08 51.73
C GLN A 1141 -10.79 -23.43 51.55
N LEU A 1142 -10.72 -22.36 50.76
CA LEU A 1142 -9.48 -21.66 50.45
C LEU A 1142 -9.05 -20.69 51.55
N ILE A 1143 -9.95 -20.22 52.41
CA ILE A 1143 -9.63 -19.30 53.51
C ILE A 1143 -8.72 -19.98 54.54
N GLY A 1144 -7.67 -19.27 54.97
CA GLY A 1144 -6.72 -19.76 55.98
C GLY A 1144 -5.67 -20.71 55.41
N THR A 1145 -5.62 -20.88 54.09
CA THR A 1145 -4.58 -21.69 53.41
C THR A 1145 -3.33 -20.86 53.05
N GLY A 1146 -3.29 -19.57 53.42
CA GLY A 1146 -2.18 -18.66 53.11
C GLY A 1146 -1.97 -18.48 51.60
N PHE A 1147 -0.73 -18.46 51.12
CA PHE A 1147 -0.45 -18.33 49.68
C PHE A 1147 -0.69 -19.62 48.89
N ARG A 1148 -0.99 -20.74 49.55
CA ARG A 1148 -1.34 -22.01 48.89
C ARG A 1148 -2.64 -21.77 48.11
N PHE A 1149 -2.63 -22.03 46.81
CA PHE A 1149 -3.75 -21.72 45.88
C PHE A 1149 -4.01 -20.22 45.62
N ARG A 1150 -3.00 -19.36 45.73
CA ARG A 1150 -3.08 -17.92 45.40
C ARG A 1150 -3.86 -17.63 44.11
N ARG A 1151 -3.58 -18.37 43.04
CA ARG A 1151 -4.25 -18.25 41.73
C ARG A 1151 -5.77 -18.46 41.81
N ALA A 1152 -6.23 -19.47 42.54
CA ALA A 1152 -7.66 -19.71 42.72
C ALA A 1152 -8.34 -18.57 43.48
N LYS A 1153 -7.67 -18.04 44.52
CA LYS A 1153 -8.15 -16.88 45.28
C LYS A 1153 -8.23 -15.64 44.39
N HIS A 1154 -7.19 -15.35 43.59
CA HIS A 1154 -7.21 -14.26 42.62
C HIS A 1154 -8.39 -14.38 41.64
N PHE A 1155 -8.62 -15.57 41.09
CA PHE A 1155 -9.72 -15.83 40.16
C PHE A 1155 -11.09 -15.57 40.80
N LEU A 1156 -11.33 -16.12 41.99
CA LEU A 1156 -12.58 -15.92 42.74
C LEU A 1156 -12.82 -14.44 43.08
N VAL A 1157 -11.79 -13.74 43.55
CA VAL A 1157 -11.88 -12.31 43.91
C VAL A 1157 -12.24 -11.47 42.68
N ALA A 1158 -11.50 -11.62 41.57
CA ALA A 1158 -11.69 -10.78 40.39
C ALA A 1158 -13.01 -11.04 39.67
N ARG A 1159 -13.37 -12.31 39.45
CA ARG A 1159 -14.50 -12.71 38.59
C ARG A 1159 -15.81 -12.88 39.34
N LEU A 1160 -15.75 -13.14 40.65
CA LEU A 1160 -16.90 -13.58 41.45
C LEU A 1160 -17.02 -12.86 42.80
N GLY A 1161 -16.23 -11.81 43.03
CA GLY A 1161 -16.22 -11.06 44.30
C GLY A 1161 -17.58 -10.47 44.69
N ASP A 1162 -18.42 -10.10 43.72
CA ASP A 1162 -19.79 -9.61 43.92
C ASP A 1162 -20.78 -10.69 44.35
N ARG A 1163 -20.43 -11.98 44.11
CA ARG A 1163 -21.28 -13.14 44.42
C ARG A 1163 -20.89 -13.85 45.71
N LEU A 1164 -19.77 -13.45 46.33
CA LEU A 1164 -19.32 -13.94 47.62
C LEU A 1164 -19.88 -13.06 48.74
N ASP A 1165 -20.19 -13.65 49.89
CA ASP A 1165 -20.51 -12.86 51.07
C ASP A 1165 -19.27 -12.09 51.56
N GLN A 1166 -19.50 -10.99 52.29
CA GLN A 1166 -18.45 -10.06 52.68
C GLN A 1166 -17.40 -10.69 53.63
N GLU A 1167 -17.79 -11.66 54.45
CA GLU A 1167 -16.87 -12.35 55.37
C GLU A 1167 -15.93 -13.28 54.59
N THR A 1168 -16.48 -14.04 53.64
CA THR A 1168 -15.72 -14.91 52.74
C THR A 1168 -14.75 -14.10 51.87
N LEU A 1169 -15.22 -13.00 51.24
CA LEU A 1169 -14.37 -12.14 50.43
C LEU A 1169 -13.24 -11.50 51.27
N GLY A 1170 -13.55 -10.98 52.45
CA GLY A 1170 -12.55 -10.44 53.38
C GLY A 1170 -11.58 -11.49 53.91
N GLY A 1171 -12.00 -12.76 54.04
CA GLY A 1171 -11.14 -13.89 54.36
C GLY A 1171 -10.14 -14.20 53.24
N LEU A 1172 -10.59 -14.22 51.98
CA LEU A 1172 -9.72 -14.44 50.83
C LEU A 1172 -8.69 -13.33 50.66
N LEU A 1173 -9.10 -12.06 50.80
CA LEU A 1173 -8.22 -10.91 50.63
C LEU A 1173 -7.09 -10.85 51.66
N ARG A 1174 -7.33 -11.31 52.91
CA ARG A 1174 -6.29 -11.38 53.95
C ARG A 1174 -5.19 -12.41 53.65
N ASP A 1175 -5.48 -13.41 52.83
CA ASP A 1175 -4.50 -14.43 52.41
C ASP A 1175 -3.68 -14.01 51.18
N LEU A 1176 -3.94 -12.82 50.60
CA LEU A 1176 -3.35 -12.35 49.36
C LEU A 1176 -2.40 -11.16 49.59
N ASP A 1177 -1.23 -11.23 48.96
CA ASP A 1177 -0.23 -10.16 48.90
C ASP A 1177 -0.46 -9.18 47.74
N THR A 1178 -1.27 -9.58 46.77
CA THR A 1178 -1.64 -8.82 45.58
C THR A 1178 -3.12 -9.02 45.31
N VAL A 1179 -3.85 -7.97 44.90
CA VAL A 1179 -5.31 -8.06 44.72
C VAL A 1179 -5.68 -7.68 43.29
N PRO A 1180 -6.32 -8.57 42.51
CA PRO A 1180 -6.71 -8.25 41.15
C PRO A 1180 -7.86 -7.23 41.10
N TRP A 1181 -7.92 -6.44 40.04
CA TRP A 1181 -9.09 -5.61 39.70
C TRP A 1181 -10.32 -6.50 39.47
N GLY A 1182 -11.48 -6.00 39.91
CA GLY A 1182 -12.76 -6.65 39.63
C GLY A 1182 -13.06 -6.63 38.14
N HIS A 1183 -13.44 -7.78 37.59
CA HIS A 1183 -13.79 -7.90 36.17
C HIS A 1183 -15.08 -7.14 35.80
N THR A 1184 -15.91 -6.85 36.80
CA THR A 1184 -17.11 -6.00 36.67
C THR A 1184 -17.06 -4.86 37.67
N ALA A 1185 -17.76 -3.77 37.39
CA ALA A 1185 -17.88 -2.65 38.34
C ALA A 1185 -18.46 -3.08 39.69
N ALA A 1186 -19.37 -4.07 39.71
CA ALA A 1186 -19.93 -4.62 40.94
C ALA A 1186 -18.89 -5.41 41.75
N ALA A 1187 -18.10 -6.26 41.09
CA ALA A 1187 -17.01 -6.98 41.72
C ALA A 1187 -15.95 -6.01 42.27
N GLU A 1188 -15.60 -4.99 41.50
CA GLU A 1188 -14.64 -3.97 41.93
C GLU A 1188 -15.13 -3.20 43.16
N GLN A 1189 -16.40 -2.79 43.19
CA GLN A 1189 -16.98 -2.15 44.38
C GLN A 1189 -16.96 -3.08 45.61
N ALA A 1190 -17.24 -4.37 45.43
CA ALA A 1190 -17.18 -5.34 46.53
C ALA A 1190 -15.75 -5.48 47.07
N ILE A 1191 -14.76 -5.53 46.19
CA ILE A 1191 -13.34 -5.56 46.54
C ILE A 1191 -12.93 -4.29 47.29
N GLN A 1192 -13.25 -3.10 46.76
CA GLN A 1192 -12.89 -1.81 47.35
C GLN A 1192 -13.44 -1.63 48.77
N ARG A 1193 -14.69 -2.04 49.01
CA ARG A 1193 -15.30 -1.99 50.35
C ARG A 1193 -14.48 -2.78 51.37
N GLN A 1194 -13.98 -3.95 51.01
CA GLN A 1194 -13.14 -4.76 51.88
C GLN A 1194 -11.69 -4.25 51.97
N MET A 1195 -11.11 -3.79 50.85
CA MET A 1195 -9.73 -3.30 50.79
C MET A 1195 -9.47 -2.08 51.68
N SER A 1196 -10.47 -1.22 51.88
CA SER A 1196 -10.37 -0.08 52.81
C SER A 1196 -9.98 -0.46 54.25
N MET A 1197 -10.15 -1.74 54.62
CA MET A 1197 -9.81 -2.29 55.94
C MET A 1197 -8.45 -3.02 55.99
N ILE A 1198 -7.75 -3.20 54.85
CA ILE A 1198 -6.58 -4.09 54.70
C ILE A 1198 -5.29 -3.29 54.36
N GLY A 1199 -5.40 -2.01 53.98
CA GLY A 1199 -4.27 -1.12 53.67
C GLY A 1199 -3.91 -1.07 52.17
N PRO A 1200 -2.82 -0.37 51.78
CA PRO A 1200 -2.39 -0.31 50.39
C PRO A 1200 -1.87 -1.67 49.92
N VAL A 1201 -2.37 -2.16 48.79
CA VAL A 1201 -1.98 -3.46 48.20
C VAL A 1201 -1.77 -3.29 46.69
N CYS A 1202 -0.79 -3.98 46.12
CA CYS A 1202 -0.54 -3.98 44.68
C CYS A 1202 -1.76 -4.52 43.92
N ARG A 1203 -2.20 -3.76 42.91
CA ARG A 1203 -3.38 -4.05 42.08
C ARG A 1203 -2.94 -4.44 40.67
N PHE A 1204 -3.67 -5.36 40.03
CA PHE A 1204 -3.33 -5.83 38.69
C PHE A 1204 -4.55 -6.40 37.94
N GLU A 1205 -4.50 -6.49 36.62
CA GLU A 1205 -5.55 -7.14 35.82
C GLU A 1205 -5.31 -8.65 35.77
N LEU A 1206 -6.31 -9.46 36.10
CA LEU A 1206 -6.14 -10.92 36.24
C LEU A 1206 -5.65 -11.59 34.94
N GLU A 1207 -6.14 -11.10 33.80
CA GLU A 1207 -5.85 -11.61 32.46
C GLU A 1207 -4.46 -11.19 31.94
N LYS A 1208 -3.83 -10.17 32.54
CA LYS A 1208 -2.49 -9.67 32.17
C LYS A 1208 -1.42 -9.93 33.24
N GLY A 1209 -1.82 -10.23 34.46
CA GLY A 1209 -0.88 -10.33 35.58
C GLY A 1209 -0.26 -8.98 35.94
N ILE A 1210 0.91 -9.03 36.58
CA ILE A 1210 1.67 -7.86 37.01
C ILE A 1210 2.76 -7.59 35.98
N ASP A 1211 2.79 -6.38 35.41
CA ASP A 1211 3.91 -5.93 34.59
C ASP A 1211 5.04 -5.44 35.51
N TRP A 1212 5.95 -6.34 35.86
CA TRP A 1212 7.07 -6.05 36.76
C TRP A 1212 8.03 -4.99 36.22
N ALA A 1213 8.04 -4.72 34.90
CA ALA A 1213 8.83 -3.64 34.32
C ALA A 1213 8.25 -2.23 34.61
N THR A 1214 7.10 -2.15 35.29
CA THR A 1214 6.45 -0.88 35.69
C THR A 1214 6.54 -0.59 37.19
N LEU A 1215 7.20 -1.46 37.96
CA LEU A 1215 7.21 -1.43 39.43
C LEU A 1215 8.52 -0.89 40.05
N ASP A 1216 9.37 -0.23 39.27
CA ASP A 1216 10.55 0.48 39.78
C ASP A 1216 10.25 1.95 40.11
#